data_AF-A0A9P9PE39-F1
#
_entry.id   AF-A0A9P9PE39-F1
#
_cell.length_a   1.000
_cell.length_b   1.000
_cell.length_c   1.000
_cell.angle_alpha   90.00
_cell.angle_beta   90.00
_cell.angle_gamma   90.00
#
_symmetry.space_group_name_H-M   'P 1'
#
loop_
_entity.id
_entity.type
_entity.pdbx_description
1 polymer ?
#
loop_
_entity_poly.entity_id
_entity_poly.type
_entity_poly.pdbx_seq_one_letter_code
_entity_poly.pdbx_strand_id
1 'polypeptide(L)'
;MNARDDSQSMILNYPPNVQNGVIGPVLPFANSFFLKWNIPYAAMCRLQVRAFDHGSPLAFFIPTPGSDIAVTTPPSAPSPHDAPSPTASVLQSKKRLDRALLFAQGEHDKLLMSMDNEEKTIMFEWLHQYWFFCFKTAKYWGKGPLAWTATLLDFDRFQSHSVRNLPATPGAPGTHSTNQLGDDIIPLSHCRWFIHVNAQRYEPIQEGIEEPRFQDWVEQDPNDESTWSPWPTNQIEPPLPARLRDALEHNDFSSISATTLPVAIPEVAKAAQRSPDELLLESLGFSIMSRNVEQTASIMEQLDNENIDYKSAFPLHMAASYLDGYKTCCSTFNVLTKSIQGPKFRDMYVNELGHSVLDSFMISILRSHSSVAPIVYDSSLKDTLRFIGEEVDICGRWDADSPCIRNLLASNNPLTPFAWKHKFCHTSIQTMWHCMDLLFCVAPGRLIRETASGLYVHHCFECGTKLEPQPLHSLTITAYHLANNGCEDEDLFGMLAILLYLIGCGLNPRQTANISVTALIEGRSVECLWGHEDLTPSQLAKSISTHSMFNIRTEKARTGWAVFCGILSLCEDIQTNPGKDTSREGMSGNEFFRHHFIGTTEPNQDLQDVHFQAHGEKSPFQSQRNLATLWASVQAELLSYRRVDDEDDWISPRFSMERLKGQLERGEPLSVGYADQNLLQPHCICGDFGAWPFPKLSDATDPDIANLDIWDRATYAYVDLEE
;
A
#
# COMPACT_ATOMS: atom_id res chain seq x y z
N MET A 1 -40.00 -0.84 -50.27
CA MET A 1 -38.82 0.02 -50.14
C MET A 1 -38.84 0.64 -48.76
N ASN A 2 -38.15 -0.01 -47.82
CA ASN A 2 -37.79 0.50 -46.50
C ASN A 2 -36.48 -0.23 -46.18
N ALA A 3 -35.38 0.52 -46.00
CA ALA A 3 -34.13 -0.02 -45.49
C ALA A 3 -33.79 0.76 -44.23
N ARG A 4 -33.75 0.02 -43.12
CA ARG A 4 -33.26 0.44 -41.80
C ARG A 4 -31.74 0.50 -41.85
N ASP A 5 -31.19 1.49 -41.17
CA ASP A 5 -29.78 1.63 -40.85
C ASP A 5 -29.61 1.16 -39.40
N ASP A 6 -28.95 0.02 -39.21
CA ASP A 6 -28.66 -0.57 -37.89
C ASP A 6 -27.28 -0.08 -37.42
N SER A 7 -27.26 0.95 -36.58
CA SER A 7 -26.09 1.30 -35.76
C SER A 7 -26.12 0.48 -34.47
N GLN A 8 -25.41 -0.66 -34.46
CA GLN A 8 -25.16 -1.42 -33.23
C GLN A 8 -24.05 -0.76 -32.40
N SER A 9 -24.43 -0.21 -31.25
CA SER A 9 -23.54 0.11 -30.14
C SER A 9 -22.93 -1.18 -29.58
N MET A 10 -21.61 -1.34 -29.67
CA MET A 10 -20.89 -2.40 -28.96
C MET A 10 -20.82 -2.06 -27.47
N ILE A 11 -21.64 -2.73 -26.68
CA ILE A 11 -21.55 -2.78 -25.22
C ILE A 11 -20.46 -3.81 -24.89
N LEU A 12 -19.41 -3.38 -24.18
CA LEU A 12 -18.39 -4.26 -23.60
C LEU A 12 -19.01 -5.10 -22.48
N ASN A 13 -19.48 -6.30 -22.84
CA ASN A 13 -19.81 -7.35 -21.87
C ASN A 13 -18.59 -8.24 -21.70
N TYR A 14 -17.85 -8.08 -20.59
CA TYR A 14 -16.80 -9.00 -20.20
C TYR A 14 -17.41 -10.28 -19.59
N PRO A 15 -16.98 -11.48 -20.00
CA PRO A 15 -17.39 -12.72 -19.35
C PRO A 15 -16.71 -12.87 -17.97
N PRO A 16 -17.31 -13.65 -17.04
CA PRO A 16 -16.73 -13.88 -15.73
C PRO A 16 -15.43 -14.70 -15.83
N ASN A 17 -14.43 -14.23 -15.06
CA ASN A 17 -13.13 -14.82 -14.75
C ASN A 17 -12.92 -16.30 -15.13
N VAL A 18 -12.10 -16.55 -16.15
CA VAL A 18 -11.32 -17.78 -16.27
C VAL A 18 -9.91 -17.46 -15.77
N GLN A 19 -9.68 -17.76 -14.50
CA GLN A 19 -8.33 -17.75 -13.90
C GLN A 19 -7.50 -18.88 -14.51
N ASN A 20 -6.79 -18.58 -15.59
CA ASN A 20 -5.60 -19.29 -16.04
C ASN A 20 -4.80 -18.30 -16.93
N GLY A 21 -4.20 -17.30 -16.28
CA GLY A 21 -3.38 -16.27 -16.91
C GLY A 21 -1.95 -16.29 -16.35
N VAL A 22 -0.99 -16.09 -17.25
CA VAL A 22 0.43 -16.49 -17.15
C VAL A 22 1.34 -15.40 -16.54
N ILE A 23 0.74 -14.38 -15.94
CA ILE A 23 1.42 -13.27 -15.25
C ILE A 23 0.73 -13.14 -13.90
N GLY A 24 1.46 -13.32 -12.79
CA GLY A 24 0.91 -13.01 -11.48
C GLY A 24 0.49 -11.54 -11.45
N PRO A 25 -0.77 -11.21 -11.16
CA PRO A 25 -1.24 -9.83 -11.25
C PRO A 25 -0.60 -8.96 -10.16
N VAL A 26 0.06 -7.88 -10.58
CA VAL A 26 0.63 -6.84 -9.71
C VAL A 26 -0.45 -5.97 -9.05
N LEU A 27 -1.66 -5.94 -9.61
CA LEU A 27 -2.87 -5.30 -9.06
C LEU A 27 -4.09 -6.18 -9.40
N PRO A 28 -4.35 -7.28 -8.67
CA PRO A 28 -5.41 -8.25 -8.97
C PRO A 28 -6.82 -7.66 -8.90
N PHE A 29 -7.02 -6.57 -8.16
CA PHE A 29 -8.35 -6.00 -7.92
C PHE A 29 -8.67 -4.77 -8.78
N ALA A 30 -7.70 -4.23 -9.53
CA ALA A 30 -7.90 -3.03 -10.34
C ALA A 30 -7.85 -3.39 -11.83
N ASN A 31 -8.87 -2.96 -12.58
CA ASN A 31 -8.90 -3.10 -14.02
C ASN A 31 -8.02 -2.03 -14.71
N SER A 32 -6.70 -2.13 -14.49
CA SER A 32 -5.69 -1.30 -15.12
C SER A 32 -4.84 -2.10 -16.10
N PHE A 33 -4.40 -1.42 -17.15
CA PHE A 33 -3.43 -1.88 -18.12
C PHE A 33 -2.01 -1.53 -17.68
N PHE A 34 -1.68 -0.24 -17.52
CA PHE A 34 -0.28 0.18 -17.39
C PHE A 34 0.23 0.01 -15.97
N LEU A 35 -0.62 0.17 -14.94
CA LEU A 35 -0.19 0.08 -13.54
C LEU A 35 0.40 -1.29 -13.14
N LYS A 36 0.20 -2.35 -13.93
CA LYS A 36 0.59 -3.74 -13.60
C LYS A 36 2.05 -4.08 -13.96
N TRP A 37 2.80 -3.20 -14.60
CA TRP A 37 4.13 -3.50 -15.15
C TRP A 37 5.28 -2.95 -14.29
N ASN A 38 5.16 -2.99 -12.96
CA ASN A 38 6.16 -2.44 -12.03
C ASN A 38 7.40 -3.32 -11.77
N ILE A 39 7.58 -4.41 -12.52
CA ILE A 39 8.72 -5.34 -12.37
C ILE A 39 9.32 -5.64 -13.75
N PRO A 40 10.65 -5.55 -13.93
CA PRO A 40 11.30 -5.93 -15.17
C PRO A 40 11.20 -7.45 -15.40
N TYR A 41 11.30 -7.87 -16.67
CA TYR A 41 11.05 -9.25 -17.08
C TYR A 41 11.88 -10.27 -16.29
N ALA A 42 13.18 -10.01 -16.13
CA ALA A 42 14.10 -10.96 -15.53
C ALA A 42 13.86 -11.16 -14.01
N ALA A 43 13.41 -10.12 -13.30
CA ALA A 43 12.96 -10.23 -11.91
C ALA A 43 11.59 -10.95 -11.83
N MET A 44 10.67 -10.65 -12.75
CA MET A 44 9.36 -11.29 -12.82
C MET A 44 9.44 -12.80 -13.08
N CYS A 45 10.39 -13.27 -13.91
CA CYS A 45 10.64 -14.70 -14.10
C CYS A 45 11.00 -15.46 -12.81
N ARG A 46 11.51 -14.78 -11.77
CA ARG A 46 11.79 -15.40 -10.46
C ARG A 46 10.53 -15.61 -9.63
N LEU A 47 9.44 -14.90 -9.93
CA LEU A 47 8.15 -15.07 -9.26
C LEU A 47 7.34 -16.25 -9.81
N GLN A 48 7.71 -16.79 -10.98
CA GLN A 48 6.97 -17.87 -11.62
C GLN A 48 7.38 -19.23 -11.04
N VAL A 49 6.44 -19.88 -10.35
CA VAL A 49 6.60 -21.22 -9.77
C VAL A 49 6.54 -22.34 -10.83
N ARG A 50 6.11 -22.04 -12.08
CA ARG A 50 6.10 -22.98 -13.21
C ARG A 50 6.84 -22.43 -14.41
N ALA A 51 7.83 -23.19 -14.89
CA ALA A 51 8.45 -22.98 -16.19
C ALA A 51 7.39 -23.09 -17.30
N PHE A 52 7.54 -22.27 -18.34
CA PHE A 52 6.69 -22.19 -19.55
C PHE A 52 6.61 -23.48 -20.39
N ASP A 53 7.14 -24.61 -19.93
CA ASP A 53 7.12 -25.88 -20.64
C ASP A 53 5.77 -26.57 -20.46
N HIS A 54 4.72 -26.00 -21.05
CA HIS A 54 3.54 -26.76 -21.44
C HIS A 54 3.82 -27.53 -22.74
N GLY A 55 4.77 -28.47 -22.67
CA GLY A 55 4.69 -29.66 -23.50
C GLY A 55 3.41 -30.39 -23.12
N SER A 56 2.42 -30.39 -24.03
CA SER A 56 1.15 -31.09 -23.85
C SER A 56 1.35 -32.53 -23.33
N PRO A 57 0.59 -33.02 -22.33
CA PRO A 57 0.78 -34.37 -21.77
C PRO A 57 0.36 -35.52 -22.71
N LEU A 58 -0.01 -35.25 -23.97
CA LEU A 58 -0.60 -36.24 -24.89
C LEU A 58 -0.02 -36.26 -26.31
N ALA A 59 1.23 -35.81 -26.51
CA ALA A 59 1.94 -36.09 -27.76
C ALA A 59 3.00 -37.18 -27.53
N PHE A 60 2.61 -38.45 -27.69
CA PHE A 60 3.56 -39.54 -27.93
C PHE A 60 4.26 -39.31 -29.28
N PHE A 61 5.31 -38.50 -29.30
CA PHE A 61 6.30 -38.58 -30.37
C PHE A 61 7.31 -39.65 -30.00
N ILE A 62 7.07 -40.85 -30.52
CA ILE A 62 8.07 -41.91 -30.61
C ILE A 62 9.27 -41.32 -31.40
N PRO A 63 10.49 -41.28 -30.83
CA PRO A 63 11.66 -40.84 -31.58
C PRO A 63 11.89 -41.83 -32.73
N THR A 64 11.77 -41.36 -33.96
CA THR A 64 12.26 -42.13 -35.11
C THR A 64 13.77 -41.94 -35.14
N PRO A 65 14.58 -42.98 -35.00
CA PRO A 65 16.03 -42.84 -35.01
C PRO A 65 16.49 -42.64 -36.44
N GLY A 66 16.96 -41.44 -36.77
CA GLY A 66 17.69 -41.16 -38.00
C GLY A 66 17.14 -40.01 -38.84
N SER A 67 17.44 -38.77 -38.45
CA SER A 67 17.74 -37.69 -39.41
C SER A 67 18.43 -36.50 -38.73
N ASP A 68 19.49 -36.76 -37.96
CA ASP A 68 20.51 -35.74 -37.67
C ASP A 68 21.49 -35.70 -38.86
N ILE A 69 21.12 -34.97 -39.90
CA ILE A 69 22.08 -34.41 -40.84
C ILE A 69 22.04 -32.89 -40.62
N ALA A 70 22.91 -32.42 -39.73
CA ALA A 70 23.30 -31.02 -39.68
C ALA A 70 24.09 -30.69 -40.94
N VAL A 71 23.44 -30.10 -41.94
CA VAL A 71 24.15 -29.49 -43.07
C VAL A 71 24.71 -28.15 -42.59
N THR A 72 25.92 -28.17 -42.02
CA THR A 72 26.73 -26.97 -41.84
C THR A 72 27.22 -26.50 -43.21
N THR A 73 26.63 -25.42 -43.72
CA THR A 73 27.23 -24.64 -44.81
C THR A 73 28.29 -23.69 -44.21
N PRO A 74 29.45 -23.51 -44.88
CA PRO A 74 30.53 -22.68 -44.36
C PRO A 74 30.16 -21.18 -44.35
N PRO A 75 30.79 -20.36 -43.48
CA PRO A 75 30.46 -18.96 -43.32
C PRO A 75 30.80 -18.20 -44.60
N SER A 76 29.77 -17.71 -45.28
CA SER A 76 29.92 -16.81 -46.42
C SER A 76 30.20 -15.41 -45.88
N ALA A 77 31.25 -14.78 -46.41
CA ALA A 77 31.65 -13.39 -46.17
C ALA A 77 30.46 -12.39 -46.30
N PRO A 78 30.53 -11.19 -45.70
CA PRO A 78 29.39 -10.26 -45.65
C PRO A 78 28.98 -9.85 -47.06
N SER A 79 27.83 -10.35 -47.50
CA SER A 79 27.15 -10.00 -48.75
C SER A 79 25.99 -9.06 -48.42
N PRO A 80 25.62 -8.08 -49.26
CA PRO A 80 24.59 -7.07 -48.95
C PRO A 80 23.14 -7.62 -49.00
N HIS A 81 22.94 -8.93 -48.82
CA HIS A 81 21.70 -9.63 -49.15
C HIS A 81 20.88 -10.16 -47.95
N ASP A 82 21.24 -9.85 -46.70
CA ASP A 82 20.42 -10.20 -45.52
C ASP A 82 19.21 -9.25 -45.30
N ALA A 83 18.78 -8.52 -46.35
CA ALA A 83 17.57 -7.72 -46.28
C ALA A 83 16.32 -8.63 -46.38
N PRO A 84 15.37 -8.56 -45.43
CA PRO A 84 14.16 -9.37 -45.46
C PRO A 84 13.39 -9.12 -46.76
N SER A 85 12.83 -10.18 -47.36
CA SER A 85 12.04 -10.04 -48.59
C SER A 85 10.85 -9.09 -48.37
N PRO A 86 10.37 -8.37 -49.40
CA PRO A 86 9.21 -7.48 -49.27
C PRO A 86 8.00 -8.17 -48.64
N THR A 87 7.77 -9.44 -48.97
CA THR A 87 6.70 -10.26 -48.38
C THR A 87 6.93 -10.54 -46.89
N ALA A 88 8.17 -10.84 -46.49
CA ALA A 88 8.52 -11.04 -45.09
C ALA A 88 8.33 -9.75 -44.26
N SER A 89 8.71 -8.59 -44.82
CA SER A 89 8.51 -7.28 -44.19
C SER A 89 7.01 -6.94 -44.03
N VAL A 90 6.18 -7.24 -45.04
CA VAL A 90 4.72 -7.06 -44.97
C VAL A 90 4.09 -7.99 -43.92
N LEU A 91 4.50 -9.26 -43.86
CA LEU A 91 4.01 -10.20 -42.87
C LEU A 91 4.38 -9.78 -41.44
N GLN A 92 5.61 -9.31 -41.24
CA GLN A 92 6.07 -8.81 -39.93
C GLN A 92 5.31 -7.55 -39.52
N SER A 93 5.06 -6.63 -40.46
CA SER A 93 4.24 -5.43 -40.22
C SER A 93 2.80 -5.78 -39.84
N LYS A 94 2.19 -6.74 -40.55
CA LYS A 94 0.85 -7.24 -40.21
C LYS A 94 0.82 -7.88 -38.82
N LYS A 95 1.81 -8.73 -38.48
CA LYS A 95 1.92 -9.37 -37.16
C LYS A 95 1.99 -8.33 -36.04
N ARG A 96 2.78 -7.26 -36.22
CA ARG A 96 2.88 -6.14 -35.26
C ARG A 96 1.57 -5.38 -35.09
N LEU A 97 0.82 -5.20 -36.17
CA LEU A 97 -0.52 -4.57 -36.18
C LEU A 97 -1.56 -5.43 -35.46
N ASP A 98 -1.64 -6.72 -35.80
CA ASP A 98 -2.56 -7.67 -35.14
C ASP A 98 -2.28 -7.73 -33.63
N ARG A 99 -1.00 -7.70 -33.23
CA ARG A 99 -0.60 -7.62 -31.82
C ARG A 99 -0.94 -6.29 -31.16
N ALA A 100 -0.82 -5.16 -31.87
CA ALA A 100 -1.24 -3.86 -31.32
C ALA A 100 -2.76 -3.82 -31.07
N LEU A 101 -3.56 -4.53 -31.89
CA LEU A 101 -5.00 -4.71 -31.64
C LEU A 101 -5.25 -5.57 -30.39
N LEU A 102 -4.56 -6.70 -30.24
CA LEU A 102 -4.65 -7.53 -29.03
C LEU A 102 -4.26 -6.73 -27.77
N PHE A 103 -3.23 -5.90 -27.88
CA PHE A 103 -2.81 -4.97 -26.83
C PHE A 103 -3.93 -3.98 -26.48
N ALA A 104 -4.49 -3.29 -27.47
CA ALA A 104 -5.55 -2.30 -27.28
C ALA A 104 -6.85 -2.91 -26.72
N GLN A 105 -7.10 -4.19 -26.96
CA GLN A 105 -8.28 -4.91 -26.47
C GLN A 105 -8.12 -5.48 -25.05
N GLY A 106 -6.94 -5.32 -24.44
CA GLY A 106 -6.64 -5.91 -23.12
C GLY A 106 -6.47 -7.43 -23.15
N GLU A 107 -6.30 -8.05 -24.33
CA GLU A 107 -6.15 -9.50 -24.47
C GLU A 107 -4.69 -9.94 -24.23
N HIS A 108 -4.14 -9.62 -23.05
CA HIS A 108 -2.72 -9.76 -22.74
C HIS A 108 -2.21 -11.19 -22.85
N ASP A 109 -2.99 -12.18 -22.41
CA ASP A 109 -2.60 -13.58 -22.53
C ASP A 109 -2.43 -13.98 -24.00
N LYS A 110 -3.37 -13.58 -24.88
CA LYS A 110 -3.27 -13.86 -26.32
C LYS A 110 -2.12 -13.08 -26.97
N LEU A 111 -1.90 -11.83 -26.54
CA LEU A 111 -0.76 -11.03 -26.98
C LEU A 111 0.56 -11.74 -26.65
N LEU A 112 0.75 -12.18 -25.41
CA LEU A 112 1.97 -12.86 -24.99
C LEU A 112 2.13 -14.23 -25.65
N MET A 113 1.04 -15.00 -25.82
CA MET A 113 1.10 -16.29 -26.52
C MET A 113 1.47 -16.14 -28.00
N SER A 114 1.25 -14.96 -28.59
CA SER A 114 1.67 -14.69 -29.96
C SER A 114 3.18 -14.43 -30.11
N MET A 115 3.90 -14.18 -29.01
CA MET A 115 5.30 -13.76 -28.97
C MET A 115 6.25 -14.93 -28.64
N ASP A 116 7.44 -14.94 -29.27
CA ASP A 116 8.53 -15.79 -28.80
C ASP A 116 9.17 -15.25 -27.50
N ASN A 117 10.14 -15.97 -26.93
CA ASN A 117 10.71 -15.59 -25.63
C ASN A 117 11.52 -14.28 -25.70
N GLU A 118 12.17 -13.99 -26.83
CA GLU A 118 12.93 -12.76 -27.01
C GLU A 118 11.98 -11.57 -27.17
N GLU A 119 10.95 -11.71 -28.00
CA GLU A 119 9.87 -10.73 -28.17
C GLU A 119 9.15 -10.45 -26.82
N LYS A 120 8.86 -11.48 -26.02
CA LYS A 120 8.29 -11.31 -24.67
C LYS A 120 9.21 -10.50 -23.76
N THR A 121 10.49 -10.84 -23.74
CA THR A 121 11.49 -10.13 -22.91
C THR A 121 11.53 -8.64 -23.26
N ILE A 122 11.62 -8.33 -24.55
CA ILE A 122 11.64 -6.96 -25.07
C ILE A 122 10.34 -6.22 -24.71
N MET A 123 9.18 -6.86 -24.88
CA MET A 123 7.89 -6.24 -24.58
C MET A 123 7.71 -5.93 -23.10
N PHE A 124 8.04 -6.87 -22.22
CA PHE A 124 7.93 -6.68 -20.77
C PHE A 124 8.88 -5.59 -20.28
N GLU A 125 10.13 -5.57 -20.76
CA GLU A 125 11.10 -4.55 -20.37
C GLU A 125 10.64 -3.16 -20.83
N TRP A 126 10.12 -3.06 -22.05
CA TRP A 126 9.55 -1.81 -22.55
C TRP A 126 8.35 -1.33 -21.72
N LEU A 127 7.44 -2.24 -21.35
CA LEU A 127 6.30 -1.94 -20.49
C LEU A 127 6.72 -1.50 -19.09
N HIS A 128 7.76 -2.11 -18.54
CA HIS A 128 8.34 -1.69 -17.26
C HIS A 128 8.99 -0.31 -17.34
N GLN A 129 9.75 -0.02 -18.39
CA GLN A 129 10.31 1.31 -18.61
C GLN A 129 9.20 2.37 -18.77
N TYR A 130 8.11 2.03 -19.45
CA TYR A 130 6.94 2.92 -19.56
C TYR A 130 6.26 3.12 -18.20
N TRP A 131 6.06 2.06 -17.42
CA TRP A 131 5.53 2.17 -16.06
C TRP A 131 6.38 3.10 -15.18
N PHE A 132 7.70 2.93 -15.21
CA PHE A 132 8.63 3.74 -14.42
C PHE A 132 8.62 5.21 -14.87
N PHE A 133 8.55 5.46 -16.18
CA PHE A 133 8.33 6.79 -16.75
C PHE A 133 7.03 7.42 -16.24
N CYS A 134 5.90 6.70 -16.30
CA CYS A 134 4.61 7.20 -15.83
C CYS A 134 4.63 7.50 -14.34
N PHE A 135 5.21 6.60 -13.53
CA PHE A 135 5.38 6.78 -12.10
C PHE A 135 6.20 8.04 -11.78
N LYS A 136 7.38 8.20 -12.40
CA LYS A 136 8.25 9.38 -12.23
C LYS A 136 7.56 10.67 -12.67
N THR A 137 6.87 10.63 -13.80
CA THR A 137 6.16 11.79 -14.36
C THR A 137 5.01 12.22 -13.44
N ALA A 138 4.22 11.28 -12.93
CA ALA A 138 3.14 11.57 -11.99
C ALA A 138 3.67 12.06 -10.63
N LYS A 139 4.71 11.40 -10.09
CA LYS A 139 5.32 11.74 -8.79
C LYS A 139 5.79 13.19 -8.72
N TYR A 140 6.39 13.66 -9.81
CA TYR A 140 6.95 15.00 -9.88
C TYR A 140 6.12 15.94 -10.74
N TRP A 141 4.88 15.58 -11.06
CA TRP A 141 4.00 16.45 -11.81
C TRP A 141 3.85 17.81 -11.13
N GLY A 142 4.14 18.89 -11.85
CA GLY A 142 4.16 20.25 -11.33
C GLY A 142 5.54 20.76 -10.88
N LYS A 143 6.61 19.94 -10.91
CA LYS A 143 7.98 20.34 -10.56
C LYS A 143 9.06 19.49 -11.27
N GLY A 144 10.30 19.97 -11.28
CA GLY A 144 11.44 19.21 -11.84
C GLY A 144 11.45 19.14 -13.38
N PRO A 145 12.07 18.11 -13.99
CA PRO A 145 12.17 18.01 -15.45
C PRO A 145 10.81 17.91 -16.16
N LEU A 146 10.60 18.74 -17.19
CA LEU A 146 9.37 18.71 -18.01
C LEU A 146 9.26 17.44 -18.88
N ALA A 147 10.39 16.88 -19.30
CA ALA A 147 10.44 15.68 -20.13
C ALA A 147 11.40 14.67 -19.51
N TRP A 148 10.90 13.48 -19.23
CA TRP A 148 11.69 12.34 -18.76
C TRP A 148 12.13 11.50 -19.95
N THR A 149 13.43 11.52 -20.26
CA THR A 149 14.04 10.68 -21.30
C THR A 149 14.67 9.44 -20.68
N ALA A 150 14.99 8.44 -21.51
CA ALA A 150 15.69 7.23 -21.03
C ALA A 150 16.98 7.52 -20.24
N THR A 151 17.71 8.56 -20.65
CA THR A 151 18.95 9.00 -19.97
C THR A 151 18.64 9.65 -18.62
N LEU A 152 17.63 10.53 -18.53
CA LEU A 152 17.23 11.15 -17.26
C LEU A 152 16.61 10.14 -16.29
N LEU A 153 15.98 9.11 -16.81
CA LEU A 153 15.48 7.98 -16.03
C LEU A 153 16.60 7.02 -15.64
N ASP A 154 17.84 7.22 -16.10
CA ASP A 154 19.02 6.45 -15.74
C ASP A 154 18.85 4.94 -16.00
N PHE A 155 18.18 4.57 -17.10
CA PHE A 155 17.97 3.14 -17.40
C PHE A 155 19.27 2.40 -17.66
N ASP A 156 20.28 3.06 -18.21
CA ASP A 156 21.59 2.46 -18.54
C ASP A 156 22.35 1.98 -17.30
N ARG A 157 22.22 2.68 -16.16
CA ARG A 157 22.84 2.26 -14.89
C ARG A 157 22.21 1.00 -14.30
N PHE A 158 20.92 0.79 -14.54
CA PHE A 158 20.15 -0.31 -13.95
C PHE A 158 19.78 -1.39 -14.98
N GLN A 159 20.47 -1.46 -16.12
CA GLN A 159 20.28 -2.55 -17.08
C GLN A 159 20.66 -3.89 -16.45
N SER A 160 19.71 -4.81 -16.41
CA SER A 160 19.94 -6.19 -15.98
C SER A 160 21.09 -6.79 -16.77
N HIS A 161 22.21 -7.08 -16.12
CA HIS A 161 23.32 -7.84 -16.69
C HIS A 161 22.96 -9.33 -16.87
N SER A 162 21.83 -9.62 -17.51
CA SER A 162 21.62 -10.89 -18.16
C SER A 162 21.99 -10.69 -19.64
N VAL A 163 22.75 -11.63 -20.20
CA VAL A 163 23.23 -11.67 -21.60
C VAL A 163 24.62 -11.07 -21.84
N ARG A 164 25.66 -11.83 -21.41
CA ARG A 164 26.66 -12.43 -22.33
C ARG A 164 27.60 -13.39 -21.58
N ASN A 165 27.05 -14.48 -21.03
CA ASN A 165 27.87 -15.68 -20.82
C ASN A 165 27.96 -16.42 -22.16
N LEU A 166 28.80 -15.92 -23.07
CA LEU A 166 29.33 -16.77 -24.14
C LEU A 166 30.18 -17.86 -23.46
N PRO A 167 30.18 -19.10 -23.96
CA PRO A 167 31.13 -20.09 -23.49
C PRO A 167 32.54 -19.55 -23.75
N ALA A 168 33.25 -19.19 -22.67
CA ALA A 168 34.60 -18.67 -22.78
C ALA A 168 35.47 -19.72 -23.48
N THR A 169 36.04 -19.35 -24.62
CA THR A 169 37.08 -20.13 -25.28
C THR A 169 38.27 -20.20 -24.31
N PRO A 170 38.79 -21.40 -23.97
CA PRO A 170 39.90 -21.51 -23.04
C PRO A 170 41.16 -20.93 -23.68
N GLY A 171 41.60 -19.76 -23.22
CA GLY A 171 42.94 -19.25 -23.58
C GLY A 171 43.16 -17.75 -23.80
N ALA A 172 42.25 -16.84 -23.42
CA ALA A 172 42.53 -15.41 -23.50
C ALA A 172 42.86 -14.84 -22.10
N PRO A 173 43.99 -14.12 -21.92
CA PRO A 173 44.35 -13.52 -20.64
C PRO A 173 43.35 -12.42 -20.28
N GLY A 174 42.64 -12.62 -19.16
CA GLY A 174 41.62 -11.72 -18.66
C GLY A 174 42.21 -10.37 -18.24
N THR A 175 41.87 -9.32 -18.98
CA THR A 175 41.81 -7.97 -18.40
C THR A 175 40.61 -7.96 -17.45
N HIS A 176 40.89 -8.13 -16.16
CA HIS A 176 39.98 -7.76 -15.09
C HIS A 176 39.75 -6.26 -15.14
N SER A 177 38.79 -5.80 -15.95
CA SER A 177 38.06 -4.58 -15.63
C SER A 177 37.00 -4.98 -14.61
N THR A 178 37.43 -5.06 -13.35
CA THR A 178 36.56 -4.88 -12.20
C THR A 178 35.99 -3.46 -12.26
N ASN A 179 34.98 -3.23 -13.09
CA ASN A 179 34.04 -2.17 -12.77
C ASN A 179 33.22 -2.71 -11.60
N GLN A 180 33.61 -2.25 -10.42
CA GLN A 180 32.84 -2.34 -9.19
C GLN A 180 31.46 -1.68 -9.44
N LEU A 181 30.44 -2.44 -9.87
CA LEU A 181 29.11 -2.25 -9.29
C LEU A 181 29.25 -2.86 -7.89
N GLY A 182 29.72 -2.15 -6.88
CA GLY A 182 29.07 -0.98 -6.30
C GLY A 182 28.36 -1.53 -5.07
N ASP A 183 28.85 -1.19 -3.88
CA ASP A 183 28.37 -1.67 -2.57
C ASP A 183 26.86 -1.93 -2.55
N ASP A 184 26.41 -3.01 -1.88
CA ASP A 184 24.99 -3.31 -1.69
C ASP A 184 24.27 -2.02 -1.26
N ILE A 185 23.52 -1.39 -2.18
CA ILE A 185 22.78 -0.16 -1.90
C ILE A 185 21.59 -0.57 -1.04
N ILE A 186 21.79 -0.58 0.27
CA ILE A 186 20.81 -0.94 1.28
C ILE A 186 20.08 0.34 1.73
N PRO A 187 18.77 0.31 1.96
CA PRO A 187 18.05 1.45 2.53
C PRO A 187 18.57 1.80 3.92
N LEU A 188 18.34 3.04 4.34
CA LEU A 188 18.64 3.47 5.71
C LEU A 188 17.83 2.64 6.72
N SER A 189 18.42 2.32 7.87
CA SER A 189 17.74 1.59 8.96
C SER A 189 16.63 2.42 9.61
N HIS A 190 16.82 3.74 9.63
CA HIS A 190 16.01 4.68 10.38
C HIS A 190 14.78 5.18 9.59
N CYS A 191 13.62 5.18 10.24
CA CYS A 191 12.37 5.74 9.69
C CYS A 191 12.50 7.23 9.39
N ARG A 192 11.76 7.68 8.38
CA ARG A 192 11.46 9.09 8.17
C ARG A 192 10.05 9.40 8.68
N TRP A 193 9.74 10.66 8.92
CA TRP A 193 8.57 11.06 9.70
C TRP A 193 7.81 12.18 9.03
N PHE A 194 6.48 12.10 9.06
CA PHE A 194 5.59 13.19 8.74
C PHE A 194 4.90 13.64 10.03
N ILE A 195 5.09 14.91 10.40
CA ILE A 195 4.57 15.50 11.62
C ILE A 195 3.49 16.51 11.24
N HIS A 196 2.26 16.22 11.65
CA HIS A 196 1.16 17.16 11.47
C HIS A 196 1.27 18.29 12.47
N VAL A 197 1.25 19.53 11.97
CA VAL A 197 1.33 20.75 12.78
C VAL A 197 0.04 21.57 12.66
N ASN A 198 -0.21 22.42 13.66
CA ASN A 198 -1.29 23.39 13.59
C ASN A 198 -1.01 24.41 12.48
N ALA A 199 -2.02 24.74 11.68
CA ALA A 199 -1.95 25.85 10.75
C ALA A 199 -1.79 27.14 11.58
N GLN A 200 -0.57 27.64 11.69
CA GLN A 200 -0.34 28.95 12.26
C GLN A 200 -0.78 29.96 11.20
N ARG A 201 -1.75 30.82 11.52
CA ARG A 201 -1.99 32.03 10.73
C ARG A 201 -0.68 32.81 10.76
N TYR A 202 0.05 32.79 9.67
CA TYR A 202 1.20 33.66 9.47
C TYR A 202 0.69 35.10 9.60
N GLU A 203 1.00 35.78 10.70
CA GLU A 203 0.95 37.22 10.71
C GLU A 203 2.20 37.68 9.94
N PRO A 204 2.03 38.30 8.76
CA PRO A 204 3.17 38.82 8.03
C PRO A 204 3.93 39.74 8.97
N ILE A 205 5.21 39.47 9.19
CA ILE A 205 6.10 40.44 9.80
C ILE A 205 5.93 41.72 8.96
N GLN A 206 5.54 42.84 9.58
CA GLN A 206 5.41 44.11 8.88
C GLN A 206 6.77 44.44 8.23
N GLU A 207 6.85 44.19 6.92
CA GLU A 207 8.07 44.32 6.13
C GLU A 207 8.52 45.79 6.11
N GLY A 208 9.68 46.04 6.72
CA GLY A 208 10.59 47.10 6.33
C GLY A 208 11.85 46.57 5.63
N ILE A 209 11.89 45.27 5.33
CA ILE A 209 12.96 44.61 4.60
C ILE A 209 12.25 43.86 3.49
N GLU A 210 12.31 44.40 2.28
CA GLU A 210 12.02 43.63 1.07
C GLU A 210 12.88 42.36 1.19
N GLU A 211 12.24 41.21 1.39
CA GLU A 211 12.97 39.95 1.22
C GLU A 211 13.59 40.01 -0.18
N PRO A 212 14.92 39.85 -0.31
CA PRO A 212 15.52 39.82 -1.62
C PRO A 212 14.80 38.70 -2.37
N ARG A 213 14.15 39.04 -3.48
CA ARG A 213 13.68 38.05 -4.45
C ARG A 213 14.92 37.26 -4.83
N PHE A 214 15.15 36.13 -4.18
CA PHE A 214 16.09 35.11 -4.61
C PHE A 214 15.47 34.44 -5.85
N GLN A 215 15.28 35.24 -6.90
CA GLN A 215 15.24 34.84 -8.30
C GLN A 215 16.68 34.80 -8.86
N ASP A 216 17.65 34.50 -8.00
CA ASP A 216 18.88 33.91 -8.50
C ASP A 216 18.47 32.55 -9.04
N TRP A 217 18.61 32.39 -10.36
CA TRP A 217 18.36 31.15 -11.07
C TRP A 217 19.27 30.06 -10.50
N VAL A 218 18.85 29.41 -9.42
CA VAL A 218 19.46 28.16 -9.00
C VAL A 218 19.22 27.21 -10.16
N GLU A 219 20.32 26.82 -10.81
CA GLU A 219 20.30 25.85 -11.88
C GLU A 219 19.62 24.59 -11.33
N GLN A 220 18.42 24.29 -11.85
CA GLN A 220 17.67 23.11 -11.42
C GLN A 220 18.41 21.88 -11.92
N ASP A 221 19.06 21.14 -11.02
CA ASP A 221 19.70 19.88 -11.35
C ASP A 221 18.62 18.81 -11.53
N PRO A 222 18.47 18.21 -12.74
CA PRO A 222 17.51 17.12 -12.97
C PRO A 222 17.69 15.90 -12.07
N ASN A 223 18.81 15.80 -11.34
CA ASN A 223 19.13 14.69 -10.44
C ASN A 223 18.97 15.05 -8.96
N ASP A 224 18.70 16.32 -8.62
CA ASP A 224 18.53 16.78 -7.24
C ASP A 224 17.15 17.40 -7.01
N GLU A 225 16.25 16.61 -6.42
CA GLU A 225 14.87 17.02 -6.08
C GLU A 225 14.84 18.30 -5.23
N SER A 226 15.85 18.56 -4.40
CA SER A 226 15.89 19.72 -3.50
C SER A 226 16.05 21.05 -4.24
N THR A 227 16.51 21.02 -5.50
CA THR A 227 16.69 22.20 -6.35
C THR A 227 15.45 22.57 -7.17
N TRP A 228 14.43 21.71 -7.18
CA TRP A 228 13.28 21.87 -8.08
C TRP A 228 12.27 22.88 -7.54
N SER A 229 12.02 23.92 -8.32
CA SER A 229 10.89 24.82 -8.07
C SER A 229 9.62 24.35 -8.79
N PRO A 230 8.44 24.78 -8.35
CA PRO A 230 7.20 24.56 -9.08
C PRO A 230 7.28 25.09 -10.52
N TRP A 231 6.58 24.43 -11.43
CA TRP A 231 6.48 24.87 -12.82
C TRP A 231 5.66 26.16 -12.93
N PRO A 232 6.05 27.08 -13.82
CA PRO A 232 5.17 28.15 -14.28
C PRO A 232 3.86 27.58 -14.84
N THR A 233 2.73 28.26 -14.62
CA THR A 233 1.39 27.78 -15.01
C THR A 233 1.28 27.43 -16.51
N ASN A 234 1.99 28.14 -17.38
CA ASN A 234 2.00 27.89 -18.82
C ASN A 234 2.79 26.63 -19.24
N GLN A 235 3.57 26.03 -18.33
CA GLN A 235 4.32 24.79 -18.57
C GLN A 235 3.61 23.54 -18.04
N ILE A 236 2.45 23.70 -17.39
CA ILE A 236 1.61 22.60 -16.91
C ILE A 236 0.88 21.93 -18.09
N GLU A 237 0.67 22.65 -19.20
CA GLU A 237 0.15 22.07 -20.43
C GLU A 237 1.25 21.33 -21.23
N PRO A 238 0.94 20.19 -21.86
CA PRO A 238 -0.33 19.47 -21.83
C PRO A 238 -0.50 18.67 -20.52
N PRO A 239 -1.75 18.31 -20.12
CA PRO A 239 -2.04 17.61 -18.86
C PRO A 239 -1.43 16.21 -18.80
N LEU A 240 -1.35 15.63 -17.59
CA LEU A 240 -0.68 14.34 -17.37
C LEU A 240 -1.13 13.24 -18.34
N PRO A 241 -2.43 12.95 -18.55
CA PRO A 241 -2.87 11.92 -19.50
C PRO A 241 -2.33 12.16 -20.91
N ALA A 242 -2.28 13.42 -21.36
CA ALA A 242 -1.74 13.77 -22.66
C ALA A 242 -0.24 13.51 -22.75
N ARG A 243 0.55 13.83 -21.71
CA ARG A 243 1.99 13.50 -21.68
C ARG A 243 2.25 12.00 -21.68
N LEU A 244 1.45 11.22 -20.96
CA LEU A 244 1.57 9.76 -20.97
C LEU A 244 1.31 9.20 -22.38
N ARG A 245 0.24 9.66 -23.04
CA ARG A 245 -0.05 9.30 -24.45
C ARG A 245 1.08 9.69 -25.39
N ASP A 246 1.55 10.94 -25.32
CA ASP A 246 2.54 11.46 -26.26
C ASP A 246 3.87 10.71 -26.10
N ALA A 247 4.22 10.29 -24.88
CA ALA A 247 5.39 9.46 -24.64
C ALA A 247 5.33 8.09 -25.34
N LEU A 248 4.13 7.49 -25.47
CA LEU A 248 3.96 6.26 -26.26
C LEU A 248 4.30 6.50 -27.74
N GLU A 249 3.93 7.64 -28.30
CA GLU A 249 4.16 7.94 -29.73
C GLU A 249 5.64 8.18 -30.04
N HIS A 250 6.33 8.94 -29.20
CA HIS A 250 7.72 9.34 -29.43
C HIS A 250 8.73 8.30 -28.92
N ASN A 251 8.38 7.54 -27.87
CA ASN A 251 9.22 6.51 -27.26
C ASN A 251 10.55 7.02 -26.66
N ASP A 252 10.68 8.32 -26.42
CA ASP A 252 11.91 8.94 -25.88
C ASP A 252 12.22 8.54 -24.43
N PHE A 253 11.23 8.00 -23.72
CA PHE A 253 11.40 7.49 -22.36
C PHE A 253 12.20 6.18 -22.33
N SER A 254 12.27 5.40 -23.42
CA SER A 254 12.82 4.05 -23.41
C SER A 254 14.20 3.95 -24.05
N SER A 255 15.06 3.09 -23.50
CA SER A 255 16.31 2.70 -24.15
C SER A 255 16.11 1.67 -25.28
N ILE A 256 14.89 1.11 -25.41
CA ILE A 256 14.51 0.14 -26.44
C ILE A 256 13.97 0.88 -27.65
N SER A 257 14.55 0.61 -28.83
CA SER A 257 14.11 1.23 -30.09
C SER A 257 12.67 0.83 -30.46
N ALA A 258 11.87 1.81 -30.88
CA ALA A 258 10.51 1.56 -31.37
C ALA A 258 10.47 0.55 -32.54
N THR A 259 11.54 0.46 -33.33
CA THR A 259 11.64 -0.46 -34.48
C THR A 259 11.86 -1.92 -34.09
N THR A 260 12.36 -2.17 -32.87
CA THR A 260 12.61 -3.52 -32.34
C THR A 260 11.41 -4.10 -31.61
N LEU A 261 10.40 -3.29 -31.29
CA LEU A 261 9.25 -3.74 -30.53
C LEU A 261 8.38 -4.75 -31.32
N PRO A 262 7.80 -5.75 -30.62
CA PRO A 262 6.97 -6.78 -31.25
C PRO A 262 5.55 -6.30 -31.59
N VAL A 263 5.22 -5.04 -31.27
CA VAL A 263 3.93 -4.36 -31.49
C VAL A 263 4.11 -3.09 -32.32
N ALA A 264 3.07 -2.68 -33.05
CA ALA A 264 3.04 -1.41 -33.76
C ALA A 264 2.70 -0.25 -32.81
N ILE A 265 3.71 0.41 -32.25
CA ILE A 265 3.55 1.50 -31.27
C ILE A 265 2.65 2.64 -31.73
N PRO A 266 2.71 3.13 -32.99
CA PRO A 266 1.77 4.16 -33.44
C PRO A 266 0.30 3.75 -33.31
N GLU A 267 -0.01 2.46 -33.41
CA GLU A 267 -1.39 1.96 -33.24
C GLU A 267 -1.76 1.83 -31.75
N VAL A 268 -0.80 1.53 -30.88
CA VAL A 268 -0.99 1.58 -29.41
C VAL A 268 -1.26 3.02 -28.96
N ALA A 269 -0.48 3.99 -29.43
CA ALA A 269 -0.69 5.41 -29.14
C ALA A 269 -2.06 5.90 -29.64
N LYS A 270 -2.47 5.51 -30.86
CA LYS A 270 -3.81 5.79 -31.39
C LYS A 270 -4.92 5.14 -30.58
N ALA A 271 -4.71 3.92 -30.06
CA ALA A 271 -5.68 3.27 -29.20
C ALA A 271 -5.84 4.05 -27.88
N ALA A 272 -4.74 4.43 -27.24
CA ALA A 272 -4.77 5.28 -26.05
C ALA A 272 -5.46 6.64 -26.33
N GLN A 273 -5.25 7.23 -27.50
CA GLN A 273 -5.94 8.45 -27.92
C GLN A 273 -7.45 8.28 -28.09
N ARG A 274 -7.92 7.09 -28.47
CA ARG A 274 -9.36 6.78 -28.63
C ARG A 274 -10.06 6.45 -27.32
N SER A 275 -9.29 6.27 -26.24
CA SER A 275 -9.73 5.87 -24.91
C SER A 275 -9.25 6.88 -23.85
N PRO A 276 -9.71 8.14 -23.92
CA PRO A 276 -9.28 9.20 -23.01
C PRO A 276 -9.67 8.92 -21.56
N ASP A 277 -10.84 8.33 -21.33
CA ASP A 277 -11.36 8.01 -19.99
C ASP A 277 -10.47 6.97 -19.30
N GLU A 278 -10.10 5.90 -20.00
CA GLU A 278 -9.20 4.87 -19.47
C GLU A 278 -7.82 5.44 -19.15
N LEU A 279 -7.30 6.34 -20.00
CA LEU A 279 -6.01 6.97 -19.76
C LEU A 279 -6.05 7.96 -18.57
N LEU A 280 -7.19 8.61 -18.34
CA LEU A 280 -7.41 9.44 -17.16
C LEU A 280 -7.44 8.58 -15.89
N LEU A 281 -8.07 7.40 -15.92
CA LEU A 281 -8.06 6.43 -14.82
C LEU A 281 -6.65 5.87 -14.54
N GLU A 282 -5.86 5.58 -15.57
CA GLU A 282 -4.45 5.21 -15.41
C GLU A 282 -3.65 6.35 -14.76
N SER A 283 -3.91 7.59 -15.17
CA SER A 283 -3.27 8.78 -14.60
C SER A 283 -3.64 8.97 -13.13
N LEU A 284 -4.90 8.71 -12.74
CA LEU A 284 -5.32 8.67 -11.34
C LEU A 284 -4.50 7.62 -10.58
N GLY A 285 -4.39 6.41 -11.13
CA GLY A 285 -3.65 5.32 -10.52
C GLY A 285 -2.18 5.67 -10.25
N PHE A 286 -1.47 6.20 -11.25
CA PHE A 286 -0.09 6.66 -11.06
C PHE A 286 0.02 7.81 -10.06
N SER A 287 -0.95 8.72 -10.01
CA SER A 287 -0.96 9.83 -9.05
C SER A 287 -1.12 9.33 -7.61
N ILE A 288 -2.00 8.33 -7.38
CA ILE A 288 -2.17 7.68 -6.08
C ILE A 288 -0.91 6.88 -5.70
N MET A 289 -0.39 6.04 -6.60
CA MET A 289 0.79 5.20 -6.35
C MET A 289 2.05 6.00 -6.05
N SER A 290 2.18 7.19 -6.66
CA SER A 290 3.28 8.13 -6.42
C SER A 290 3.00 9.13 -5.29
N ARG A 291 1.79 9.10 -4.73
CA ARG A 291 1.31 9.98 -3.66
C ARG A 291 1.44 11.46 -4.01
N ASN A 292 1.23 11.81 -5.28
CA ASN A 292 1.12 13.22 -5.67
C ASN A 292 -0.29 13.72 -5.31
N VAL A 293 -0.39 14.42 -4.19
CA VAL A 293 -1.66 14.88 -3.59
C VAL A 293 -2.39 15.85 -4.52
N GLU A 294 -1.68 16.86 -5.04
CA GLU A 294 -2.24 17.89 -5.92
C GLU A 294 -2.76 17.28 -7.22
N GLN A 295 -1.98 16.39 -7.85
CA GLN A 295 -2.40 15.74 -9.09
C GLN A 295 -3.56 14.76 -8.86
N THR A 296 -3.58 14.07 -7.72
CA THR A 296 -4.70 13.21 -7.34
C THR A 296 -5.98 14.04 -7.20
N ALA A 297 -5.93 15.19 -6.53
CA ALA A 297 -7.09 16.08 -6.39
C ALA A 297 -7.58 16.59 -7.74
N SER A 298 -6.66 17.07 -8.59
CA SER A 298 -6.99 17.57 -9.93
C SER A 298 -7.66 16.52 -10.82
N ILE A 299 -7.15 15.28 -10.83
CA ILE A 299 -7.77 14.21 -11.64
C ILE A 299 -9.12 13.78 -11.07
N MET A 300 -9.27 13.70 -9.74
CA MET A 300 -10.56 13.36 -9.12
C MET A 300 -11.63 14.40 -9.47
N GLU A 301 -11.29 15.68 -9.39
CA GLU A 301 -12.18 16.77 -9.81
C GLU A 301 -12.56 16.63 -11.29
N GLN A 302 -11.60 16.33 -12.17
CA GLN A 302 -11.86 16.12 -13.59
C GLN A 302 -12.80 14.92 -13.83
N LEU A 303 -12.56 13.78 -13.17
CA LEU A 303 -13.41 12.59 -13.29
C LEU A 303 -14.85 12.86 -12.85
N ASP A 304 -15.03 13.62 -11.76
CA ASP A 304 -16.35 14.02 -11.27
C ASP A 304 -17.06 14.99 -12.22
N ASN A 305 -16.32 15.98 -12.76
CA ASN A 305 -16.84 16.94 -13.73
C ASN A 305 -17.25 16.28 -15.05
N GLU A 306 -16.49 15.28 -15.51
CA GLU A 306 -16.75 14.52 -16.74
C GLU A 306 -17.69 13.32 -16.52
N ASN A 307 -18.07 13.04 -15.26
CA ASN A 307 -18.92 11.91 -14.87
C ASN A 307 -18.38 10.54 -15.35
N ILE A 308 -17.07 10.35 -15.23
CA ILE A 308 -16.37 9.11 -15.57
C ILE A 308 -16.37 8.19 -14.34
N ASP A 309 -16.73 6.92 -14.53
CA ASP A 309 -16.76 5.93 -13.45
C ASP A 309 -15.35 5.42 -13.11
N TYR A 310 -14.92 5.65 -11.87
CA TYR A 310 -13.63 5.21 -11.33
C TYR A 310 -13.77 4.11 -10.28
N LYS A 311 -14.96 3.49 -10.13
CA LYS A 311 -15.19 2.42 -9.12
C LYS A 311 -14.27 1.22 -9.30
N SER A 312 -14.02 0.81 -10.55
CA SER A 312 -13.17 -0.35 -10.89
C SER A 312 -11.68 -0.13 -10.58
N ALA A 313 -11.26 1.10 -10.29
CA ALA A 313 -9.89 1.41 -9.87
C ALA A 313 -9.67 1.17 -8.36
N PHE A 314 -10.74 1.10 -7.57
CA PHE A 314 -10.72 1.01 -6.10
C PHE A 314 -9.71 1.98 -5.43
N PRO A 315 -9.86 3.31 -5.60
CA PRO A 315 -8.83 4.29 -5.21
C PRO A 315 -8.39 4.21 -3.74
N LEU A 316 -9.32 3.95 -2.81
CA LEU A 316 -9.00 3.83 -1.38
C LEU A 316 -8.16 2.59 -1.06
N HIS A 317 -8.40 1.46 -1.76
CA HIS A 317 -7.58 0.25 -1.63
C HIS A 317 -6.17 0.45 -2.18
N MET A 318 -6.09 1.16 -3.32
CA MET A 318 -4.81 1.54 -3.91
C MET A 318 -4.05 2.46 -2.97
N ALA A 319 -4.66 3.52 -2.45
CA ALA A 319 -4.02 4.42 -1.49
C ALA A 319 -3.54 3.70 -0.22
N ALA A 320 -4.34 2.79 0.33
CA ALA A 320 -3.92 1.94 1.46
C ALA A 320 -2.70 1.07 1.13
N SER A 321 -2.54 0.66 -0.13
CA SER A 321 -1.38 -0.10 -0.60
C SER A 321 -0.15 0.79 -0.87
N TYR A 322 -0.26 2.11 -0.97
CA TYR A 322 0.87 3.00 -1.25
C TYR A 322 1.00 4.09 -0.17
N LEU A 323 0.80 3.72 1.10
CA LEU A 323 1.00 4.64 2.22
C LEU A 323 2.46 5.10 2.34
N ASP A 324 2.64 6.36 2.68
CA ASP A 324 3.95 7.01 2.84
C ASP A 324 3.91 7.93 4.06
N GLY A 325 4.47 7.46 5.16
CA GLY A 325 4.52 8.18 6.43
C GLY A 325 5.61 9.23 6.53
N TYR A 326 6.28 9.58 5.42
CA TYR A 326 7.31 10.60 5.38
C TYR A 326 6.90 11.85 4.62
N LYS A 327 6.40 11.74 3.38
CA LYS A 327 6.09 12.92 2.56
C LYS A 327 4.61 13.30 2.56
N THR A 328 3.70 12.35 2.78
CA THR A 328 2.27 12.61 2.62
C THR A 328 1.41 12.18 3.80
N CYS A 329 1.88 11.23 4.62
CA CYS A 329 1.09 10.56 5.65
C CYS A 329 -0.29 10.13 5.10
N CYS A 330 -1.35 10.83 5.49
CA CYS A 330 -2.73 10.58 5.10
C CYS A 330 -3.29 11.52 4.02
N SER A 331 -2.50 12.45 3.48
CA SER A 331 -2.99 13.52 2.59
C SER A 331 -3.64 13.00 1.30
N THR A 332 -3.07 11.99 0.65
CA THR A 332 -3.69 11.34 -0.52
C THR A 332 -5.04 10.70 -0.14
N PHE A 333 -5.11 10.07 1.03
CA PHE A 333 -6.35 9.45 1.54
C PHE A 333 -7.42 10.51 1.87
N ASN A 334 -7.00 11.67 2.40
CA ASN A 334 -7.88 12.82 2.67
C ASN A 334 -8.53 13.33 1.36
N VAL A 335 -7.74 13.55 0.31
CA VAL A 335 -8.26 13.96 -1.00
C VAL A 335 -9.30 12.96 -1.55
N LEU A 336 -8.99 11.67 -1.45
CA LEU A 336 -9.90 10.62 -1.93
C LEU A 336 -11.20 10.56 -1.11
N THR A 337 -11.13 10.71 0.22
CA THR A 337 -12.32 10.68 1.10
C THR A 337 -13.19 11.93 0.98
N LYS A 338 -12.63 13.09 0.56
CA LYS A 338 -13.43 14.26 0.15
C LYS A 338 -14.26 13.98 -1.11
N SER A 339 -13.72 13.23 -2.06
CA SER A 339 -14.39 12.93 -3.35
C SER A 339 -15.29 11.67 -3.31
N ILE A 340 -14.93 10.69 -2.47
CA ILE A 340 -15.60 9.38 -2.38
C ILE A 340 -16.49 9.35 -1.14
N GLN A 341 -17.73 9.83 -1.30
CA GLN A 341 -18.70 9.90 -0.20
C GLN A 341 -20.03 9.24 -0.54
N GLY A 342 -20.82 8.96 0.51
CA GLY A 342 -22.20 8.48 0.37
C GLY A 342 -22.31 7.16 -0.42
N PRO A 343 -23.19 7.05 -1.44
CA PRO A 343 -23.36 5.82 -2.22
C PRO A 343 -22.08 5.36 -2.91
N LYS A 344 -21.27 6.27 -3.46
CA LYS A 344 -20.01 5.93 -4.13
C LYS A 344 -19.07 5.16 -3.19
N PHE A 345 -18.98 5.60 -1.94
CA PHE A 345 -18.16 4.93 -0.92
C PHE A 345 -18.59 3.47 -0.71
N ARG A 346 -19.89 3.20 -0.61
CA ARG A 346 -20.41 1.84 -0.40
C ARG A 346 -20.00 0.90 -1.52
N ASP A 347 -20.06 1.37 -2.77
CA ASP A 347 -19.75 0.56 -3.95
C ASP A 347 -18.24 0.24 -4.06
N MET A 348 -17.38 1.03 -3.42
CA MET A 348 -15.92 0.88 -3.48
C MET A 348 -15.29 0.41 -2.17
N TYR A 349 -16.08 0.16 -1.13
CA TYR A 349 -15.54 -0.25 0.18
C TYR A 349 -14.99 -1.67 0.18
N VAL A 350 -15.53 -2.53 -0.69
CA VAL A 350 -15.09 -3.92 -0.88
C VAL A 350 -14.68 -4.10 -2.34
N ASN A 351 -13.48 -4.63 -2.57
CA ASN A 351 -12.93 -4.83 -3.91
C ASN A 351 -13.35 -6.16 -4.54
N GLU A 352 -12.87 -6.44 -5.76
CA GLU A 352 -13.18 -7.66 -6.51
C GLU A 352 -12.71 -8.96 -5.85
N LEU A 353 -11.73 -8.89 -4.94
CA LEU A 353 -11.28 -10.03 -4.13
C LEU A 353 -12.12 -10.24 -2.87
N GLY A 354 -13.09 -9.36 -2.61
CA GLY A 354 -13.87 -9.35 -1.37
C GLY A 354 -13.14 -8.71 -0.19
N HIS A 355 -11.96 -8.11 -0.40
CA HIS A 355 -11.25 -7.38 0.65
C HIS A 355 -11.90 -6.02 0.86
N SER A 356 -12.09 -5.63 2.11
CA SER A 356 -12.50 -4.28 2.50
C SER A 356 -11.34 -3.28 2.49
N VAL A 357 -11.61 -1.97 2.56
CA VAL A 357 -10.56 -0.95 2.74
C VAL A 357 -9.79 -1.21 4.04
N LEU A 358 -10.48 -1.66 5.10
CA LEU A 358 -9.86 -2.01 6.37
C LEU A 358 -8.91 -3.22 6.23
N ASP A 359 -9.29 -4.21 5.42
CA ASP A 359 -8.42 -5.36 5.08
C ASP A 359 -7.14 -4.91 4.37
N SER A 360 -7.22 -3.86 3.54
CA SER A 360 -6.06 -3.32 2.82
C SER A 360 -5.02 -2.71 3.76
N PHE A 361 -5.45 -2.16 4.91
CA PHE A 361 -4.51 -1.76 5.97
C PHE A 361 -3.84 -2.96 6.64
N MET A 362 -4.59 -4.04 6.93
CA MET A 362 -4.01 -5.26 7.52
C MET A 362 -2.99 -5.91 6.57
N ILE A 363 -3.31 -5.99 5.28
CA ILE A 363 -2.38 -6.45 4.24
C ILE A 363 -1.10 -5.59 4.25
N SER A 364 -1.24 -4.27 4.39
CA SER A 364 -0.10 -3.35 4.42
C SER A 364 0.77 -3.54 5.67
N ILE A 365 0.20 -3.86 6.83
CA ILE A 365 0.94 -4.24 8.05
C ILE A 365 1.79 -5.49 7.77
N LEU A 366 1.16 -6.55 7.27
CA LEU A 366 1.84 -7.82 6.99
C LEU A 366 2.95 -7.64 5.96
N ARG A 367 2.67 -6.90 4.88
CA ARG A 367 3.65 -6.58 3.84
C ARG A 367 4.87 -5.89 4.43
N SER A 368 4.67 -4.84 5.20
CA SER A 368 5.77 -3.94 5.61
C SER A 368 6.53 -4.42 6.83
N HIS A 369 5.95 -5.29 7.66
CA HIS A 369 6.51 -5.64 8.97
C HIS A 369 6.62 -7.15 9.24
N SER A 370 6.36 -8.01 8.24
CA SER A 370 6.47 -9.46 8.39
C SER A 370 7.08 -10.15 7.16
N SER A 371 7.38 -11.44 7.32
CA SER A 371 7.77 -12.35 6.25
C SER A 371 6.61 -13.19 5.70
N VAL A 372 5.35 -12.84 6.03
CA VAL A 372 4.15 -13.56 5.58
C VAL A 372 4.00 -13.42 4.07
N ALA A 373 3.57 -14.48 3.39
CA ALA A 373 3.27 -14.46 1.95
C ALA A 373 1.78 -14.20 1.66
N PRO A 374 1.41 -13.68 0.47
CA PRO A 374 0.01 -13.37 0.14
C PRO A 374 -1.00 -14.50 0.33
N ILE A 375 -0.62 -15.73 -0.02
CA ILE A 375 -1.43 -16.95 0.14
C ILE A 375 -1.94 -17.17 1.58
N VAL A 376 -1.26 -16.63 2.59
CA VAL A 376 -1.61 -16.83 4.00
C VAL A 376 -2.89 -16.09 4.37
N TYR A 377 -3.12 -14.89 3.83
CA TYR A 377 -4.34 -14.13 4.12
C TYR A 377 -5.42 -14.32 3.06
N ASP A 378 -5.08 -14.72 1.84
CA ASP A 378 -6.05 -15.04 0.80
C ASP A 378 -5.57 -16.19 -0.09
N SER A 379 -6.28 -17.32 -0.01
CA SER A 379 -6.00 -18.50 -0.82
C SER A 379 -6.15 -18.28 -2.34
N SER A 380 -6.90 -17.26 -2.77
CA SER A 380 -7.03 -16.87 -4.18
C SER A 380 -5.70 -16.38 -4.76
N LEU A 381 -4.78 -15.94 -3.89
CA LEU A 381 -3.47 -15.40 -4.23
C LEU A 381 -2.36 -16.45 -4.18
N LYS A 382 -2.68 -17.75 -4.29
CA LYS A 382 -1.70 -18.85 -4.23
C LYS A 382 -0.53 -18.75 -5.23
N ASP A 383 -0.77 -18.12 -6.37
CA ASP A 383 0.23 -17.91 -7.43
C ASP A 383 0.89 -16.52 -7.34
N THR A 384 0.60 -15.75 -6.29
CA THR A 384 1.13 -14.41 -6.03
C THR A 384 2.12 -14.46 -4.88
N LEU A 385 3.40 -14.22 -5.18
CA LEU A 385 4.47 -14.20 -4.17
C LEU A 385 4.78 -12.81 -3.62
N ARG A 386 4.49 -11.76 -4.39
CA ARG A 386 4.84 -10.37 -4.08
C ARG A 386 3.60 -9.60 -3.65
N PHE A 387 3.74 -8.71 -2.67
CA PHE A 387 2.65 -7.80 -2.31
C PHE A 387 2.54 -6.64 -3.28
N ILE A 388 1.34 -6.11 -3.38
CA ILE A 388 1.06 -4.83 -4.04
C ILE A 388 1.75 -3.72 -3.22
N GLY A 389 2.42 -2.79 -3.89
CA GLY A 389 3.11 -1.65 -3.27
C GLY A 389 4.33 -2.02 -2.44
N GLU A 390 4.90 -3.21 -2.62
CA GLU A 390 6.11 -3.65 -1.93
C GLU A 390 7.34 -2.77 -2.25
N GLU A 391 7.32 -2.08 -3.39
CA GLU A 391 8.32 -1.08 -3.78
C GLU A 391 8.28 0.22 -2.95
N VAL A 392 7.31 0.40 -2.05
CA VAL A 392 7.18 1.58 -1.18
C VAL A 392 7.25 1.18 0.29
N ASP A 393 8.15 1.81 1.04
CA ASP A 393 8.21 1.69 2.49
C ASP A 393 7.25 2.68 3.14
N ILE A 394 6.34 2.17 3.98
CA ILE A 394 5.40 3.01 4.73
C ILE A 394 6.10 3.96 5.70
N CYS A 395 7.28 3.63 6.24
CA CYS A 395 8.06 4.54 7.10
C CYS A 395 8.98 5.48 6.27
N GLY A 396 8.83 5.52 4.93
CA GLY A 396 9.46 6.49 4.04
C GLY A 396 10.95 6.25 3.75
N ARG A 397 11.48 5.05 4.00
CA ARG A 397 12.90 4.74 3.82
C ARG A 397 13.29 4.45 2.37
N TRP A 398 12.34 3.97 1.57
CA TRP A 398 12.50 3.77 0.13
C TRP A 398 11.16 3.90 -0.61
N ASP A 399 11.27 4.04 -1.92
CA ASP A 399 10.18 4.20 -2.89
C ASP A 399 10.58 3.54 -4.21
N ALA A 400 9.66 3.42 -5.16
CA ALA A 400 9.88 2.73 -6.43
C ALA A 400 11.05 3.30 -7.25
N ASP A 401 11.32 4.60 -7.11
CA ASP A 401 12.44 5.30 -7.76
C ASP A 401 13.70 5.41 -6.89
N SER A 402 13.73 4.80 -5.71
CA SER A 402 14.92 4.77 -4.86
C SER A 402 16.01 3.88 -5.46
N PRO A 403 17.30 4.29 -5.40
CA PRO A 403 18.41 3.51 -5.94
C PRO A 403 18.48 2.06 -5.43
N CYS A 404 18.14 1.82 -4.15
CA CYS A 404 18.13 0.48 -3.56
C CYS A 404 17.10 -0.45 -4.23
N ILE A 405 15.87 0.03 -4.50
CA ILE A 405 14.82 -0.75 -5.17
C ILE A 405 15.18 -1.00 -6.63
N ARG A 406 15.66 0.03 -7.33
CA ARG A 406 16.09 -0.11 -8.73
C ARG A 406 17.24 -1.12 -8.86
N ASN A 407 18.22 -1.08 -7.96
CA ASN A 407 19.33 -2.03 -7.92
C ASN A 407 18.86 -3.46 -7.58
N LEU A 408 17.91 -3.61 -6.66
CA LEU A 408 17.31 -4.88 -6.28
C LEU A 408 16.63 -5.55 -7.49
N LEU A 409 15.81 -4.78 -8.24
CA LEU A 409 15.13 -5.25 -9.45
C LEU A 409 16.12 -5.57 -10.58
N ALA A 410 17.14 -4.73 -10.80
CA ALA A 410 18.20 -4.98 -11.78
C ALA A 410 19.04 -6.23 -11.45
N SER A 411 19.14 -6.57 -10.16
CA SER A 411 19.75 -7.81 -9.66
C SER A 411 18.84 -9.04 -9.77
N ASN A 412 17.69 -8.90 -10.44
CA ASN A 412 16.66 -9.93 -10.61
C ASN A 412 16.00 -10.39 -9.30
N ASN A 413 15.99 -9.54 -8.27
CA ASN A 413 15.29 -9.82 -7.02
C ASN A 413 13.96 -9.05 -7.00
N PRO A 414 12.82 -9.73 -7.17
CA PRO A 414 11.52 -9.05 -7.20
C PRO A 414 10.94 -8.74 -5.81
N LEU A 415 11.47 -9.36 -4.75
CA LEU A 415 10.99 -9.23 -3.37
C LEU A 415 11.93 -8.37 -2.56
N THR A 416 11.37 -7.49 -1.75
CA THR A 416 12.10 -6.73 -0.75
C THR A 416 12.70 -7.68 0.30
N PRO A 417 14.01 -7.60 0.57
CA PRO A 417 14.62 -8.42 1.61
C PRO A 417 13.96 -8.18 2.96
N PHE A 418 13.65 -9.25 3.69
CA PHE A 418 13.07 -9.15 5.03
C PHE A 418 13.97 -8.35 6.00
N ALA A 419 15.30 -8.41 5.79
CA ALA A 419 16.29 -7.65 6.56
C ALA A 419 16.16 -6.11 6.40
N TRP A 420 15.45 -5.61 5.38
CA TRP A 420 15.18 -4.18 5.23
C TRP A 420 13.98 -3.75 6.08
N LYS A 421 13.15 -4.69 6.54
CA LYS A 421 11.96 -4.41 7.34
C LYS A 421 12.34 -4.28 8.81
N HIS A 422 11.57 -3.50 9.54
CA HIS A 422 11.60 -3.44 10.99
C HIS A 422 10.18 -3.68 11.53
N LYS A 423 10.05 -3.74 12.85
CA LYS A 423 8.74 -3.89 13.54
C LYS A 423 7.71 -2.86 13.08
N PHE A 424 6.44 -3.08 13.42
CA PHE A 424 5.39 -2.08 13.18
C PHE A 424 5.70 -0.76 13.94
N CYS A 425 6.23 0.22 13.20
CA CYS A 425 6.93 1.42 13.69
C CYS A 425 5.96 2.57 14.01
N HIS A 426 6.31 3.53 14.87
CA HIS A 426 5.47 4.71 15.17
C HIS A 426 5.02 5.45 13.91
N THR A 427 5.89 5.63 12.92
CA THR A 427 5.52 6.25 11.63
C THR A 427 4.44 5.45 10.89
N SER A 428 4.60 4.12 10.79
CA SER A 428 3.59 3.26 10.16
C SER A 428 2.27 3.35 10.90
N ILE A 429 2.31 3.26 12.23
CA ILE A 429 1.12 3.26 13.08
C ILE A 429 0.38 4.59 12.92
N GLN A 430 1.08 5.72 13.00
CA GLN A 430 0.49 7.04 12.80
C GLN A 430 -0.16 7.16 11.42
N THR A 431 0.55 6.75 10.36
CA THR A 431 0.04 6.84 8.98
C THR A 431 -1.21 5.99 8.79
N MET A 432 -1.23 4.76 9.32
CA MET A 432 -2.40 3.90 9.26
C MET A 432 -3.55 4.46 10.09
N TRP A 433 -3.28 4.90 11.32
CA TRP A 433 -4.27 5.49 12.20
C TRP A 433 -4.94 6.71 11.55
N HIS A 434 -4.17 7.66 11.02
CA HIS A 434 -4.72 8.85 10.36
C HIS A 434 -5.56 8.50 9.13
N CYS A 435 -5.13 7.54 8.30
CA CYS A 435 -5.93 7.09 7.16
C CYS A 435 -7.21 6.36 7.58
N MET A 436 -7.16 5.55 8.64
CA MET A 436 -8.35 4.93 9.21
C MET A 436 -9.27 5.98 9.82
N ASP A 437 -8.74 7.00 10.48
CA ASP A 437 -9.53 8.08 11.06
C ASP A 437 -10.36 8.81 9.99
N LEU A 438 -9.72 9.22 8.89
CA LEU A 438 -10.40 9.78 7.73
C LEU A 438 -11.45 8.81 7.14
N LEU A 439 -11.15 7.50 7.09
CA LEU A 439 -12.09 6.48 6.65
C LEU A 439 -13.34 6.45 7.53
N PHE A 440 -13.19 6.41 8.86
CA PHE A 440 -14.29 6.35 9.81
C PHE A 440 -15.10 7.64 9.86
N CYS A 441 -14.48 8.78 9.54
CA CYS A 441 -15.14 10.08 9.44
C CYS A 441 -16.15 10.14 8.27
N VAL A 442 -15.83 9.54 7.12
CA VAL A 442 -16.68 9.63 5.91
C VAL A 442 -17.56 8.39 5.69
N ALA A 443 -17.16 7.24 6.22
CA ALA A 443 -17.87 5.99 5.97
C ALA A 443 -19.20 5.95 6.74
N PRO A 444 -20.27 5.39 6.13
CA PRO A 444 -21.48 5.08 6.89
C PRO A 444 -21.14 4.13 8.05
N GLY A 445 -21.37 4.54 9.30
CA GLY A 445 -20.88 3.80 10.46
C GLY A 445 -21.35 2.34 10.58
N ARG A 446 -22.49 1.97 9.97
CA ARG A 446 -22.92 0.55 9.86
C ARG A 446 -22.11 -0.25 8.85
N LEU A 447 -21.67 0.37 7.75
CA LEU A 447 -20.92 -0.30 6.70
C LEU A 447 -19.63 -0.90 7.26
N ILE A 448 -18.82 -0.12 7.97
CA ILE A 448 -17.57 -0.64 8.56
C ILE A 448 -17.85 -1.70 9.64
N ARG A 449 -18.88 -1.49 10.48
CA ARG A 449 -19.17 -2.39 11.63
C ARG A 449 -19.80 -3.72 11.24
N GLU A 450 -20.57 -3.75 10.14
CA GLU A 450 -21.35 -4.93 9.74
C GLU A 450 -20.71 -5.69 8.56
N THR A 451 -19.73 -5.10 7.86
CA THR A 451 -19.03 -5.78 6.76
C THR A 451 -17.99 -6.76 7.31
N ALA A 452 -18.17 -8.05 6.98
CA ALA A 452 -17.18 -9.08 7.28
C ALA A 452 -15.87 -8.82 6.51
N SER A 453 -14.76 -9.31 7.07
CA SER A 453 -13.45 -9.24 6.42
C SER A 453 -13.35 -10.25 5.28
N GLY A 454 -12.72 -9.84 4.19
CA GLY A 454 -12.36 -10.74 3.09
C GLY A 454 -11.09 -11.56 3.35
N LEU A 455 -10.36 -11.26 4.43
CA LEU A 455 -9.12 -11.95 4.79
C LEU A 455 -9.42 -13.25 5.53
N TYR A 456 -8.52 -14.22 5.39
CA TYR A 456 -8.54 -15.50 6.08
C TYR A 456 -9.86 -16.27 5.90
N VAL A 457 -10.53 -16.06 4.76
CA VAL A 457 -11.78 -16.72 4.43
C VAL A 457 -11.50 -18.18 4.05
N HIS A 458 -12.20 -19.09 4.72
CA HIS A 458 -12.17 -20.51 4.40
C HIS A 458 -13.57 -21.05 4.14
N HIS A 459 -13.65 -22.23 3.53
CA HIS A 459 -14.90 -22.96 3.38
C HIS A 459 -14.78 -24.30 4.09
N CYS A 460 -15.80 -24.64 4.86
CA CYS A 460 -15.93 -25.96 5.44
C CYS A 460 -16.35 -26.96 4.35
N PHE A 461 -15.55 -27.99 4.08
CA PHE A 461 -15.81 -28.92 2.98
C PHE A 461 -17.04 -29.80 3.23
N GLU A 462 -17.34 -30.11 4.49
CA GLU A 462 -18.46 -31.00 4.82
C GLU A 462 -19.81 -30.27 4.91
N CYS A 463 -19.88 -29.15 5.63
CA CYS A 463 -21.14 -28.42 5.82
C CYS A 463 -21.34 -27.27 4.82
N GLY A 464 -20.32 -26.93 4.02
CA GLY A 464 -20.37 -25.85 3.04
C GLY A 464 -20.40 -24.43 3.64
N THR A 465 -20.26 -24.29 4.95
CA THR A 465 -20.29 -22.98 5.62
C THR A 465 -19.06 -22.17 5.24
N LYS A 466 -19.28 -20.92 4.81
CA LYS A 466 -18.23 -19.92 4.61
C LYS A 466 -17.79 -19.41 5.99
N LEU A 467 -16.53 -19.66 6.32
CA LEU A 467 -15.88 -19.23 7.54
C LEU A 467 -15.28 -17.85 7.27
N GLU A 468 -16.00 -16.80 7.64
CA GLU A 468 -15.63 -15.41 7.39
C GLU A 468 -15.41 -14.65 8.71
N PRO A 469 -14.18 -14.16 8.98
CA PRO A 469 -13.91 -13.38 10.18
C PRO A 469 -14.55 -11.99 10.11
N GLN A 470 -14.84 -11.41 11.28
CA GLN A 470 -15.18 -9.98 11.38
C GLN A 470 -13.89 -9.16 11.52
N PRO A 471 -13.93 -7.82 11.35
CA PRO A 471 -12.72 -7.02 11.33
C PRO A 471 -11.79 -7.18 12.55
N LEU A 472 -12.35 -7.33 13.76
CA LEU A 472 -11.55 -7.58 14.96
C LEU A 472 -10.93 -8.99 14.99
N HIS A 473 -11.57 -10.00 14.39
CA HIS A 473 -10.94 -11.32 14.23
C HIS A 473 -9.78 -11.26 13.25
N SER A 474 -9.96 -10.57 12.11
CA SER A 474 -8.87 -10.37 11.14
C SER A 474 -7.71 -9.60 11.73
N LEU A 475 -7.97 -8.61 12.59
CA LEU A 475 -6.93 -7.93 13.38
C LEU A 475 -6.20 -8.91 14.31
N THR A 476 -6.93 -9.75 15.05
CA THR A 476 -6.33 -10.77 15.93
C THR A 476 -5.43 -11.74 15.17
N ILE A 477 -5.86 -12.22 14.01
CA ILE A 477 -5.08 -13.14 13.17
C ILE A 477 -3.86 -12.42 12.59
N THR A 478 -4.02 -11.17 12.15
CA THR A 478 -2.92 -10.30 11.71
C THR A 478 -1.89 -10.10 12.82
N ALA A 479 -2.33 -9.87 14.06
CA ALA A 479 -1.47 -9.67 15.23
C ALA A 479 -0.69 -10.96 15.55
N TYR A 480 -1.32 -12.12 15.45
CA TYR A 480 -0.66 -13.41 15.59
C TYR A 480 0.43 -13.58 14.52
N HIS A 481 0.11 -13.31 13.25
CA HIS A 481 1.09 -13.41 12.17
C HIS A 481 2.26 -12.45 12.33
N LEU A 482 2.00 -11.23 12.78
CA LEU A 482 3.05 -10.26 13.10
C LEU A 482 3.90 -10.71 14.29
N ALA A 483 3.31 -11.28 15.33
CA ALA A 483 4.07 -11.82 16.47
C ALA A 483 4.94 -13.03 16.09
N ASN A 484 4.46 -13.88 15.19
CA ASN A 484 5.12 -15.13 14.83
C ASN A 484 6.13 -14.97 13.67
N ASN A 485 5.86 -14.06 12.73
CA ASN A 485 6.61 -13.87 11.49
C ASN A 485 7.08 -12.42 11.28
N GLY A 486 6.93 -11.57 12.30
CA GLY A 486 7.41 -10.20 12.30
C GLY A 486 8.91 -10.09 12.54
N CYS A 487 9.41 -8.86 12.48
CA CYS A 487 10.81 -8.54 12.74
C CYS A 487 11.21 -8.85 14.21
N GLU A 488 12.51 -9.02 14.47
CA GLU A 488 13.02 -9.49 15.78
C GLU A 488 12.63 -8.58 16.96
N ASP A 489 12.52 -7.27 16.73
CA ASP A 489 12.12 -6.28 17.74
C ASP A 489 10.61 -6.10 17.90
N GLU A 490 9.79 -6.88 17.22
CA GLU A 490 8.33 -6.76 17.32
C GLU A 490 7.84 -7.01 18.75
N ASP A 491 7.00 -6.09 19.23
CA ASP A 491 6.43 -6.08 20.58
C ASP A 491 4.90 -5.87 20.58
N LEU A 492 4.29 -5.84 19.40
CA LEU A 492 2.86 -5.65 19.16
C LEU A 492 2.26 -4.35 19.70
N PHE A 493 3.08 -3.34 20.04
CA PHE A 493 2.57 -2.02 20.42
C PHE A 493 1.70 -1.41 19.33
N GLY A 494 2.10 -1.53 18.06
CA GLY A 494 1.30 -1.05 16.94
C GLY A 494 -0.05 -1.78 16.81
N MET A 495 -0.10 -3.09 17.05
CA MET A 495 -1.37 -3.83 17.02
C MET A 495 -2.28 -3.46 18.19
N LEU A 496 -1.70 -3.18 19.36
CA LEU A 496 -2.44 -2.62 20.50
C LEU A 496 -3.04 -1.26 20.15
N ALA A 497 -2.28 -0.38 19.47
CA ALA A 497 -2.77 0.93 19.04
C ALA A 497 -3.98 0.81 18.09
N ILE A 498 -3.87 -0.03 17.05
CA ILE A 498 -4.97 -0.27 16.11
C ILE A 498 -6.18 -0.90 16.81
N LEU A 499 -5.97 -1.83 17.75
CA LEU A 499 -7.05 -2.44 18.53
C LEU A 499 -7.84 -1.40 19.35
N LEU A 500 -7.13 -0.59 20.12
CA LEU A 500 -7.74 0.45 20.96
C LEU A 500 -8.50 1.46 20.10
N TYR A 501 -7.90 1.89 18.98
CA TYR A 501 -8.54 2.79 18.04
C TYR A 501 -9.84 2.20 17.46
N LEU A 502 -9.80 0.98 16.91
CA LEU A 502 -10.97 0.36 16.28
C LEU A 502 -12.11 0.12 17.29
N ILE A 503 -11.80 -0.30 18.51
CA ILE A 503 -12.78 -0.42 19.60
C ILE A 503 -13.32 0.96 20.01
N GLY A 504 -12.45 1.97 20.07
CA GLY A 504 -12.82 3.37 20.32
C GLY A 504 -13.84 3.91 19.31
N CYS A 505 -13.66 3.56 18.03
CA CYS A 505 -14.58 3.87 16.92
C CYS A 505 -15.86 3.00 16.92
N GLY A 506 -15.98 2.08 17.87
CA GLY A 506 -17.21 1.33 18.16
C GLY A 506 -17.35 0.01 17.41
N LEU A 507 -16.24 -0.63 17.01
CA LEU A 507 -16.26 -2.06 16.66
C LEU A 507 -16.56 -2.89 17.91
N ASN A 508 -17.39 -3.91 17.76
CA ASN A 508 -17.90 -4.70 18.88
C ASN A 508 -16.97 -5.90 19.18
N PRO A 509 -16.25 -5.93 20.31
CA PRO A 509 -15.38 -7.05 20.71
C PRO A 509 -16.16 -8.33 21.06
N ARG A 510 -17.49 -8.26 21.18
CA ARG A 510 -18.37 -9.43 21.42
C ARG A 510 -18.95 -10.01 20.14
N GLN A 511 -18.70 -9.40 18.98
CA GLN A 511 -19.18 -9.94 17.73
C GLN A 511 -18.51 -11.28 17.46
N THR A 512 -19.31 -12.32 17.23
CA THR A 512 -18.80 -13.65 16.95
C THR A 512 -18.64 -13.88 15.45
N ALA A 513 -17.77 -14.82 15.09
CA ALA A 513 -17.58 -15.30 13.73
C ALA A 513 -17.32 -16.80 13.75
N ASN A 514 -17.80 -17.48 12.71
CA ASN A 514 -17.59 -18.91 12.56
C ASN A 514 -16.18 -19.17 12.00
N ILE A 515 -15.31 -19.75 12.83
CA ILE A 515 -13.87 -19.84 12.58
C ILE A 515 -13.35 -21.24 12.87
N SER A 516 -12.39 -21.71 12.06
CA SER A 516 -11.58 -22.88 12.36
C SER A 516 -10.15 -22.45 12.66
N VAL A 517 -9.74 -22.54 13.93
CA VAL A 517 -8.36 -22.19 14.34
C VAL A 517 -7.33 -23.07 13.64
N THR A 518 -7.64 -24.35 13.43
CA THR A 518 -6.77 -25.28 12.70
C THR A 518 -6.60 -24.88 11.24
N ALA A 519 -7.67 -24.44 10.56
CA ALA A 519 -7.56 -23.95 9.18
C ALA A 519 -6.66 -22.71 9.10
N LEU A 520 -6.85 -21.78 10.03
CA LEU A 520 -6.10 -20.52 10.09
C LEU A 520 -4.61 -20.72 10.34
N ILE A 521 -4.25 -21.66 11.23
CA ILE A 521 -2.84 -21.86 11.63
C ILE A 521 -2.13 -22.88 10.75
N GLU A 522 -2.79 -23.99 10.38
CA GLU A 522 -2.15 -25.08 9.63
C GLU A 522 -2.31 -24.95 8.10
N GLY A 523 -3.17 -24.05 7.62
CA GLY A 523 -3.41 -23.85 6.18
C GLY A 523 -4.03 -25.06 5.48
N ARG A 524 -4.70 -25.95 6.23
CA ARG A 524 -5.32 -27.18 5.72
C ARG A 524 -6.82 -27.00 5.49
N SER A 525 -7.36 -27.75 4.54
CA SER A 525 -8.80 -27.87 4.29
C SER A 525 -9.54 -28.41 5.52
N VAL A 526 -10.65 -27.76 5.90
CA VAL A 526 -11.49 -28.19 7.03
C VAL A 526 -12.39 -29.36 6.64
N GLU A 527 -12.06 -30.55 7.13
CA GLU A 527 -12.97 -31.70 7.24
C GLU A 527 -13.77 -31.52 8.56
N CYS A 528 -15.09 -31.72 8.58
CA CYS A 528 -15.98 -31.41 9.71
C CYS A 528 -16.68 -32.63 10.37
N LEU A 529 -17.76 -32.35 11.09
CA LEU A 529 -18.31 -32.88 12.35
C LEU A 529 -18.01 -31.98 13.57
N TRP A 530 -16.79 -31.42 13.78
CA TRP A 530 -16.51 -30.47 14.90
C TRP A 530 -15.38 -29.44 14.64
N GLY A 531 -15.04 -29.14 13.39
CA GLY A 531 -13.78 -28.43 13.05
C GLY A 531 -13.80 -26.89 13.11
N HIS A 532 -14.97 -26.26 13.29
CA HIS A 532 -15.13 -24.81 13.36
C HIS A 532 -16.18 -24.42 14.40
N GLU A 533 -15.98 -23.27 15.05
CA GLU A 533 -16.80 -22.79 16.17
C GLU A 533 -17.08 -21.28 16.04
N ASP A 534 -18.18 -20.83 16.65
CA ASP A 534 -18.52 -19.41 16.68
C ASP A 534 -17.77 -18.73 17.84
N LEU A 535 -16.77 -17.93 17.51
CA LEU A 535 -15.83 -17.34 18.47
C LEU A 535 -15.91 -15.83 18.48
N THR A 536 -15.74 -15.20 19.64
CA THR A 536 -15.35 -13.78 19.72
C THR A 536 -13.86 -13.62 19.41
N PRO A 537 -13.36 -12.41 19.09
CA PRO A 537 -11.94 -12.15 18.86
C PRO A 537 -11.06 -12.56 20.06
N SER A 538 -11.54 -12.35 21.29
CA SER A 538 -10.88 -12.74 22.54
C SER A 538 -10.81 -14.27 22.69
N GLN A 539 -11.92 -14.97 22.41
CA GLN A 539 -11.93 -16.43 22.41
C GLN A 539 -11.01 -17.00 21.31
N LEU A 540 -11.00 -16.41 20.12
CA LEU A 540 -10.06 -16.77 19.05
C LEU A 540 -8.61 -16.62 19.51
N ALA A 541 -8.24 -15.49 20.11
CA ALA A 541 -6.88 -15.25 20.60
C ALA A 541 -6.46 -16.28 21.65
N LYS A 542 -7.40 -16.65 22.54
CA LYS A 542 -7.19 -17.72 23.52
C LYS A 542 -7.00 -19.09 22.86
N SER A 543 -7.86 -19.45 21.90
CA SER A 543 -7.76 -20.72 21.17
C SER A 543 -6.44 -20.83 20.40
N ILE A 544 -6.00 -19.74 19.74
CA ILE A 544 -4.67 -19.65 19.10
C ILE A 544 -3.56 -19.90 20.13
N SER A 545 -3.63 -19.27 21.30
CA SER A 545 -2.60 -19.41 22.35
C SER A 545 -2.49 -20.83 22.93
N THR A 546 -3.58 -21.60 22.88
CA THR A 546 -3.59 -23.01 23.31
C THR A 546 -3.28 -24.01 22.19
N HIS A 547 -3.14 -23.54 20.95
CA HIS A 547 -2.90 -24.40 19.81
C HIS A 547 -1.48 -24.98 19.84
N SER A 548 -1.33 -26.24 19.41
CA SER A 548 -0.05 -26.96 19.44
C SER A 548 1.07 -26.31 18.60
N MET A 549 0.68 -25.55 17.58
CA MET A 549 1.57 -24.82 16.65
C MET A 549 1.83 -23.37 17.08
N PHE A 550 1.32 -22.94 18.23
CA PHE A 550 1.60 -21.60 18.76
C PHE A 550 3.07 -21.48 19.14
N ASN A 551 3.83 -20.63 18.45
CA ASN A 551 5.27 -20.50 18.67
C ASN A 551 5.78 -19.06 18.43
N ILE A 552 5.27 -18.10 19.21
CA ILE A 552 5.83 -16.73 19.21
C ILE A 552 7.25 -16.77 19.77
N ARG A 553 8.20 -16.36 18.93
CA ARG A 553 9.64 -16.60 19.14
C ARG A 553 10.27 -15.66 20.17
N THR A 554 9.91 -14.38 20.15
CA THR A 554 10.58 -13.35 20.96
C THR A 554 9.82 -13.09 22.27
N GLU A 555 10.53 -12.76 23.35
CA GLU A 555 9.89 -12.40 24.63
C GLU A 555 9.05 -11.12 24.47
N LYS A 556 9.57 -10.11 23.75
CA LYS A 556 8.86 -8.86 23.44
C LYS A 556 7.51 -9.14 22.78
N ALA A 557 7.47 -9.97 21.73
CA ALA A 557 6.23 -10.32 21.06
C ALA A 557 5.30 -11.18 21.93
N ARG A 558 5.83 -12.05 22.81
CA ARG A 558 5.02 -12.81 23.78
C ARG A 558 4.34 -11.90 24.80
N THR A 559 5.08 -10.92 25.32
CA THR A 559 4.51 -9.88 26.19
C THR A 559 3.48 -9.04 25.45
N GLY A 560 3.79 -8.60 24.24
CA GLY A 560 2.86 -7.90 23.35
C GLY A 560 1.56 -8.65 23.12
N TRP A 561 1.66 -9.94 22.81
CA TRP A 561 0.52 -10.83 22.59
C TRP A 561 -0.32 -10.98 23.86
N ALA A 562 0.32 -11.14 25.02
CA ALA A 562 -0.40 -11.22 26.30
C ALA A 562 -1.17 -9.93 26.61
N VAL A 563 -0.56 -8.75 26.36
CA VAL A 563 -1.24 -7.45 26.50
C VAL A 563 -2.41 -7.33 25.52
N PHE A 564 -2.19 -7.64 24.25
CA PHE A 564 -3.22 -7.60 23.21
C PHE A 564 -4.43 -8.47 23.59
N CYS A 565 -4.19 -9.72 23.98
CA CYS A 565 -5.23 -10.64 24.45
C CYS A 565 -5.96 -10.11 25.70
N GLY A 566 -5.21 -9.63 26.70
CA GLY A 566 -5.78 -9.14 27.95
C GLY A 566 -6.66 -7.90 27.76
N ILE A 567 -6.26 -6.96 26.91
CA ILE A 567 -7.06 -5.79 26.54
C ILE A 567 -8.32 -6.21 25.78
N LEU A 568 -8.20 -7.17 24.86
CA LEU A 568 -9.34 -7.67 24.09
C LEU A 568 -10.39 -8.34 24.98
N SER A 569 -9.96 -9.19 25.92
CA SER A 569 -10.85 -9.81 26.92
C SER A 569 -11.46 -8.77 27.87
N LEU A 570 -10.69 -7.79 28.32
CA LEU A 570 -11.20 -6.70 29.15
C LEU A 570 -12.32 -5.92 28.43
N CYS A 571 -12.10 -5.56 27.15
CA CYS A 571 -13.10 -4.88 26.33
C CYS A 571 -14.38 -5.71 26.10
N GLU A 572 -14.24 -7.04 25.98
CA GLU A 572 -15.38 -7.97 25.89
C GLU A 572 -16.23 -7.95 27.18
N ASP A 573 -15.57 -8.03 28.35
CA ASP A 573 -16.21 -8.07 29.68
C ASP A 573 -16.92 -6.76 30.06
N ILE A 574 -16.42 -5.62 29.61
CA ILE A 574 -17.03 -4.32 29.88
C ILE A 574 -18.40 -4.19 29.21
N GLN A 575 -18.53 -4.73 28.00
CA GLN A 575 -19.77 -4.66 27.23
C GLN A 575 -20.85 -5.65 27.70
N THR A 576 -20.54 -6.58 28.61
CA THR A 576 -21.53 -7.44 29.27
C THR A 576 -22.23 -6.74 30.43
N ASN A 577 -21.62 -5.72 31.03
CA ASN A 577 -22.18 -4.94 32.14
C ASN A 577 -22.12 -3.44 31.84
N PRO A 578 -22.94 -2.92 30.90
CA PRO A 578 -23.06 -1.48 30.75
C PRO A 578 -23.52 -0.92 32.10
N GLY A 579 -22.68 -0.10 32.73
CA GLY A 579 -23.01 0.55 34.00
C GLY A 579 -24.38 1.21 33.88
N LYS A 580 -25.22 1.05 34.91
CA LYS A 580 -26.52 1.72 34.97
C LYS A 580 -26.29 3.22 34.80
N ASP A 581 -26.75 3.79 33.69
CA ASP A 581 -26.77 5.23 33.46
C ASP A 581 -27.44 5.92 34.65
N THR A 582 -26.63 6.58 35.48
CA THR A 582 -27.13 7.49 36.49
C THR A 582 -27.73 8.68 35.78
N SER A 583 -29.01 8.94 36.03
CA SER A 583 -29.79 10.07 35.50
C SER A 583 -28.98 11.38 35.47
N ARG A 584 -28.83 11.95 34.26
CA ARG A 584 -28.11 13.18 33.93
C ARG A 584 -28.78 14.47 34.41
N GLU A 585 -29.98 14.39 34.98
CA GLU A 585 -30.74 15.56 35.40
C GLU A 585 -30.20 16.11 36.74
N GLY A 586 -29.61 17.32 36.70
CA GLY A 586 -29.23 18.08 37.90
C GLY A 586 -27.74 18.11 38.26
N MET A 587 -26.83 17.63 37.40
CA MET A 587 -25.39 17.76 37.63
C MET A 587 -24.93 19.22 37.57
N SER A 588 -24.05 19.61 38.49
CA SER A 588 -23.36 20.90 38.41
C SER A 588 -22.40 20.95 37.22
N GLY A 589 -22.04 22.13 36.74
CA GLY A 589 -21.12 22.29 35.59
C GLY A 589 -19.80 21.53 35.75
N ASN A 590 -19.21 21.53 36.95
CA ASN A 590 -17.96 20.79 37.22
C ASN A 590 -18.13 19.27 37.23
N GLU A 591 -19.27 18.76 37.69
CA GLU A 591 -19.58 17.32 37.65
C GLU A 591 -19.85 16.85 36.22
N PHE A 592 -20.49 17.70 35.42
CA PHE A 592 -20.71 17.47 34.00
C PHE A 592 -19.39 17.33 33.23
N PHE A 593 -18.45 18.28 33.39
CA PHE A 593 -17.13 18.18 32.76
C PHE A 593 -16.34 16.97 33.24
N ARG A 594 -16.34 16.69 34.55
CA ARG A 594 -15.68 15.51 35.07
C ARG A 594 -16.25 14.23 34.50
N HIS A 595 -17.54 14.17 34.16
CA HIS A 595 -18.15 13.00 33.53
C HIS A 595 -17.68 12.79 32.08
N HIS A 596 -17.39 13.86 31.34
CA HIS A 596 -17.07 13.79 29.91
C HIS A 596 -15.58 13.88 29.57
N PHE A 597 -14.77 14.37 30.49
CA PHE A 597 -13.35 14.58 30.28
C PHE A 597 -12.49 14.00 31.41
N ILE A 598 -11.25 13.67 31.07
CA ILE A 598 -10.21 13.15 31.95
C ILE A 598 -9.03 14.13 31.86
N GLY A 599 -8.56 14.64 32.99
CA GLY A 599 -7.47 15.61 33.04
C GLY A 599 -7.44 16.40 34.34
N THR A 600 -6.36 17.14 34.56
CA THR A 600 -6.18 18.03 35.72
C THR A 600 -6.52 19.49 35.42
N THR A 601 -6.58 19.87 34.14
CA THR A 601 -6.95 21.19 33.64
C THR A 601 -8.29 21.14 32.89
N GLU A 602 -8.89 22.30 32.65
CA GLU A 602 -10.14 22.40 31.88
C GLU A 602 -9.89 22.05 30.40
N PRO A 603 -10.80 21.30 29.73
CA PRO A 603 -10.68 21.00 28.31
C PRO A 603 -10.77 22.30 27.49
N ASN A 604 -9.95 22.41 26.45
CA ASN A 604 -10.04 23.54 25.51
C ASN A 604 -11.36 23.52 24.73
N GLN A 605 -11.69 24.61 24.04
CA GLN A 605 -12.96 24.73 23.32
C GLN A 605 -13.07 23.71 22.18
N ASP A 606 -11.99 23.46 21.45
CA ASP A 606 -11.98 22.53 20.31
C ASP A 606 -12.34 21.10 20.76
N LEU A 607 -11.74 20.63 21.86
CA LEU A 607 -12.06 19.34 22.47
C LEU A 607 -13.52 19.26 22.93
N GLN A 608 -14.06 20.34 23.47
CA GLN A 608 -15.48 20.39 23.85
C GLN A 608 -16.37 20.30 22.60
N ASP A 609 -16.08 21.08 21.56
CA ASP A 609 -16.85 21.13 20.33
C ASP A 609 -16.84 19.78 19.60
N VAL A 610 -15.67 19.19 19.42
CA VAL A 610 -15.53 17.87 18.81
C VAL A 610 -16.26 16.81 19.63
N HIS A 611 -16.07 16.79 20.96
CA HIS A 611 -16.78 15.86 21.85
C HIS A 611 -18.31 15.91 21.69
N PHE A 612 -18.91 17.11 21.68
CA PHE A 612 -20.36 17.24 21.57
C PHE A 612 -20.92 17.08 20.15
N GLN A 613 -20.11 17.30 19.11
CA GLN A 613 -20.54 17.22 17.71
C GLN A 613 -20.29 15.85 17.08
N ALA A 614 -19.15 15.22 17.39
CA ALA A 614 -18.65 14.03 16.69
C ALA A 614 -18.68 12.75 17.55
N HIS A 615 -18.57 12.86 18.88
CA HIS A 615 -18.54 11.69 19.75
C HIS A 615 -19.96 11.29 20.19
N GLY A 616 -20.58 10.41 19.41
CA GLY A 616 -21.80 9.73 19.83
C GLY A 616 -21.60 8.89 21.10
N GLU A 617 -22.67 8.71 21.88
CA GLU A 617 -22.72 8.11 23.23
C GLU A 617 -22.35 6.60 23.33
N LYS A 618 -21.50 6.05 22.46
CA LYS A 618 -21.34 4.59 22.32
C LYS A 618 -19.90 4.08 22.22
N SER A 619 -18.93 4.82 22.73
CA SER A 619 -17.59 4.22 22.93
C SER A 619 -17.61 3.34 24.18
N PRO A 620 -17.11 2.09 24.13
CA PRO A 620 -17.01 1.23 25.32
C PRO A 620 -16.05 1.79 26.39
N PHE A 621 -15.24 2.79 26.05
CA PHE A 621 -14.32 3.43 26.99
C PHE A 621 -15.01 4.35 27.99
N GLN A 622 -16.25 4.78 27.73
CA GLN A 622 -17.00 5.67 28.61
C GLN A 622 -17.20 5.09 30.03
N SER A 623 -17.33 3.76 30.13
CA SER A 623 -17.49 3.06 31.41
C SER A 623 -16.16 2.68 32.07
N GLN A 624 -15.01 2.88 31.40
CA GLN A 624 -13.68 2.49 31.88
C GLN A 624 -12.61 3.54 31.54
N ARG A 625 -12.48 4.54 32.43
CA ARG A 625 -11.55 5.66 32.26
C ARG A 625 -10.08 5.27 32.07
N ASN A 626 -9.65 4.15 32.65
CA ASN A 626 -8.31 3.61 32.48
C ASN A 626 -8.04 3.15 31.04
N LEU A 627 -9.03 2.61 30.33
CA LEU A 627 -8.89 2.29 28.91
C LEU A 627 -8.84 3.56 28.04
N ALA A 628 -9.68 4.54 28.35
CA ALA A 628 -9.62 5.85 27.69
C ALA A 628 -8.25 6.50 27.88
N THR A 629 -7.72 6.47 29.11
CA THR A 629 -6.40 7.01 29.45
C THR A 629 -5.27 6.22 28.78
N LEU A 630 -5.43 4.90 28.63
CA LEU A 630 -4.47 4.07 27.90
C LEU A 630 -4.45 4.45 26.41
N TRP A 631 -5.61 4.63 25.78
CA TRP A 631 -5.67 5.10 24.39
C TRP A 631 -5.07 6.50 24.22
N ALA A 632 -5.35 7.43 25.13
CA ALA A 632 -4.72 8.75 25.17
C ALA A 632 -3.18 8.65 25.30
N SER A 633 -2.69 7.72 26.12
CA SER A 633 -1.26 7.48 26.30
C SER A 633 -0.59 6.89 25.05
N VAL A 634 -1.30 6.02 24.30
CA VAL A 634 -0.80 5.49 23.02
C VAL A 634 -0.69 6.62 22.00
N GLN A 635 -1.68 7.50 21.91
CA GLN A 635 -1.61 8.67 21.01
C GLN A 635 -0.45 9.60 21.40
N ALA A 636 -0.27 9.91 22.68
CA ALA A 636 0.84 10.73 23.15
C ALA A 636 2.21 10.09 22.80
N GLU A 637 2.34 8.77 22.95
CA GLU A 637 3.53 8.04 22.54
C GLU A 637 3.78 8.14 21.02
N LEU A 638 2.73 7.95 20.21
CA LEU A 638 2.80 8.09 18.75
C LEU A 638 3.08 9.53 18.30
N LEU A 639 2.74 10.54 19.09
CA LEU A 639 2.93 11.94 18.71
C LEU A 639 4.23 12.54 19.24
N SER A 640 4.86 11.95 20.27
CA SER A 640 6.03 12.54 20.93
C SER A 640 7.33 11.73 20.78
N TYR A 641 7.26 10.44 20.45
CA TYR A 641 8.44 9.59 20.44
C TYR A 641 8.73 8.91 19.09
N ARG A 642 9.98 8.95 18.64
CA ARG A 642 10.50 8.18 17.51
C ARG A 642 11.83 7.54 17.91
N ARG A 643 12.15 6.40 17.31
CA ARG A 643 13.51 5.83 17.40
C ARG A 643 14.49 6.71 16.64
N VAL A 644 15.43 7.32 17.36
CA VAL A 644 16.43 8.22 16.78
C VAL A 644 17.62 7.42 16.30
N ASP A 645 18.20 6.60 17.18
CA ASP A 645 19.39 5.79 16.90
C ASP A 645 19.13 4.28 17.07
N ASP A 646 20.05 3.46 16.55
CA ASP A 646 19.99 2.00 16.67
C ASP A 646 20.12 1.51 18.14
N GLU A 647 20.68 2.31 19.04
CA GLU A 647 20.76 1.99 20.47
C GLU A 647 19.48 2.33 21.24
N ASP A 648 18.60 3.17 20.66
CA ASP A 648 17.35 3.57 21.30
C ASP A 648 16.30 2.47 21.21
N ASP A 649 15.52 2.36 22.28
CA ASP A 649 14.33 1.52 22.31
C ASP A 649 13.27 2.03 21.32
N TRP A 650 12.48 1.11 20.80
CA TRP A 650 11.37 1.45 19.90
C TRP A 650 10.21 2.16 20.59
N ILE A 651 10.07 2.04 21.91
CA ILE A 651 9.03 2.66 22.71
C ILE A 651 9.71 3.49 23.79
N SER A 652 9.18 4.69 24.07
CA SER A 652 9.74 5.54 25.10
C SER A 652 9.69 4.89 26.49
N PRO A 653 10.55 5.32 27.44
CA PRO A 653 10.46 4.88 28.84
C PRO A 653 9.13 5.20 29.53
N ARG A 654 8.26 6.02 28.91
CA ARG A 654 6.95 6.43 29.44
C ARG A 654 5.85 5.42 29.11
N PHE A 655 6.11 4.43 28.28
CA PHE A 655 5.14 3.40 27.92
C PHE A 655 5.76 2.00 28.05
N SER A 656 5.16 1.12 28.86
CA SER A 656 5.74 -0.21 29.16
C SER A 656 4.72 -1.33 28.96
N MET A 657 4.97 -2.17 27.95
CA MET A 657 4.17 -3.37 27.67
C MET A 657 4.26 -4.40 28.81
N GLU A 658 5.43 -4.56 29.44
CA GLU A 658 5.60 -5.47 30.59
C GLU A 658 4.78 -5.03 31.80
N ARG A 659 4.73 -3.72 32.05
CA ARG A 659 3.88 -3.19 33.12
C ARG A 659 2.41 -3.46 32.86
N LEU A 660 1.95 -3.21 31.64
CA LEU A 660 0.56 -3.47 31.23
C LEU A 660 0.20 -4.95 31.38
N LYS A 661 1.08 -5.86 30.95
CA LYS A 661 0.92 -7.30 31.14
C LYS A 661 0.73 -7.64 32.61
N GLY A 662 1.62 -7.15 33.48
CA GLY A 662 1.52 -7.39 34.92
C GLY A 662 0.23 -6.84 35.54
N GLN A 663 -0.24 -5.66 35.10
CA GLN A 663 -1.51 -5.09 35.56
C GLN A 663 -2.71 -5.94 35.12
N LEU A 664 -2.73 -6.39 33.86
CA LEU A 664 -3.78 -7.26 33.33
C LEU A 664 -3.84 -8.61 34.05
N GLU A 665 -2.68 -9.24 34.29
CA GLU A 665 -2.58 -10.51 35.02
C GLU A 665 -3.09 -10.41 36.47
N ARG A 666 -2.92 -9.24 37.11
CA ARG A 666 -3.36 -8.98 38.49
C ARG A 666 -4.77 -8.37 38.59
N GLY A 667 -5.39 -8.02 37.47
CA GLY A 667 -6.67 -7.29 37.46
C GLY A 667 -6.56 -5.88 38.06
N GLU A 668 -5.40 -5.25 37.95
CA GLU A 668 -5.14 -3.89 38.43
C GLU A 668 -5.62 -2.83 37.42
N PRO A 669 -5.94 -1.60 37.86
CA PRO A 669 -6.19 -0.49 36.95
C PRO A 669 -5.02 -0.27 36.01
N LEU A 670 -5.34 -0.18 34.71
CA LEU A 670 -4.36 0.09 33.65
C LEU A 670 -3.80 1.50 33.81
N SER A 671 -2.47 1.61 33.84
CA SER A 671 -1.78 2.89 33.84
C SER A 671 -0.35 2.73 33.34
N VAL A 672 0.09 3.69 32.53
CA VAL A 672 1.45 3.80 31.99
C VAL A 672 2.10 5.11 32.45
N GLY A 673 3.39 5.28 32.15
CA GLY A 673 4.18 6.42 32.62
C GLY A 673 3.59 7.79 32.26
N TYR A 674 2.99 7.96 31.07
CA TYR A 674 2.31 9.21 30.72
C TYR A 674 1.20 9.60 31.71
N ALA A 675 0.36 8.63 32.09
CA ALA A 675 -0.73 8.86 33.03
C ALA A 675 -0.22 9.05 34.47
N ASP A 676 0.71 8.19 34.91
CA ASP A 676 1.26 8.26 36.28
C ASP A 676 2.02 9.56 36.56
N GLN A 677 2.69 10.10 35.54
CA GLN A 677 3.49 11.31 35.62
C GLN A 677 2.67 12.57 35.26
N ASN A 678 1.36 12.42 34.98
CA ASN A 678 0.46 13.50 34.59
C ASN A 678 0.99 14.30 33.38
N LEU A 679 1.47 13.60 32.35
CA LEU A 679 2.03 14.18 31.12
C LEU A 679 0.99 14.34 30.00
N LEU A 680 -0.23 13.82 30.19
CA LEU A 680 -1.31 13.94 29.21
C LEU A 680 -2.05 15.27 29.40
N GLN A 681 -2.40 15.90 28.29
CA GLN A 681 -3.39 16.97 28.28
C GLN A 681 -4.80 16.44 28.61
N PRO A 682 -5.76 17.33 28.95
CA PRO A 682 -7.15 16.94 29.06
C PRO A 682 -7.66 16.25 27.80
N HIS A 683 -8.38 15.16 27.97
CA HIS A 683 -8.92 14.37 26.87
C HIS A 683 -10.35 13.90 27.18
N CYS A 684 -11.09 13.53 26.14
CA CYS A 684 -12.42 12.96 26.25
C CYS A 684 -12.38 11.59 26.94
N ILE A 685 -13.49 11.18 27.55
CA ILE A 685 -13.71 9.80 28.04
C ILE A 685 -13.63 8.70 26.96
N CYS A 686 -13.59 9.05 25.68
CA CYS A 686 -13.24 8.10 24.62
C CYS A 686 -11.72 7.98 24.40
N GLY A 687 -10.90 8.72 25.14
CA GLY A 687 -9.45 8.76 25.03
C GLY A 687 -8.90 9.73 23.99
N ASP A 688 -9.75 10.48 23.29
CA ASP A 688 -9.34 11.41 22.23
C ASP A 688 -9.07 12.82 22.79
N PHE A 689 -8.10 13.53 22.19
CA PHE A 689 -7.78 14.92 22.52
C PHE A 689 -8.60 15.94 21.70
N GLY A 690 -9.48 15.46 20.82
CA GLY A 690 -10.54 16.27 20.22
C GLY A 690 -10.05 17.32 19.22
N ALA A 691 -8.95 17.02 18.53
CA ALA A 691 -8.57 17.79 17.35
C ALA A 691 -9.08 17.09 16.10
N TRP A 692 -9.75 17.81 15.22
CA TRP A 692 -10.22 17.27 13.95
C TRP A 692 -9.17 17.48 12.84
N PRO A 693 -8.89 16.45 12.01
CA PRO A 693 -9.40 15.07 12.09
C PRO A 693 -8.75 14.27 13.23
N PHE A 694 -7.47 14.50 13.52
CA PHE A 694 -6.73 13.79 14.57
C PHE A 694 -5.84 14.75 15.38
N PRO A 695 -5.44 14.38 16.62
CA PRO A 695 -4.65 15.24 17.48
C PRO A 695 -3.20 15.40 17.04
N LYS A 696 -2.66 16.57 17.36
CA LYS A 696 -1.27 16.95 17.14
C LYS A 696 -0.51 16.88 18.47
N LEU A 697 0.82 16.98 18.40
CA LEU A 697 1.69 16.87 19.58
C LEU A 697 1.22 17.72 20.77
N SER A 698 0.94 19.01 20.53
CA SER A 698 0.49 19.95 21.57
C SER A 698 -0.85 19.62 22.19
N ASP A 699 -1.69 18.86 21.46
CA ASP A 699 -3.02 18.47 21.93
C ASP A 699 -2.91 17.30 22.89
N ALA A 700 -1.88 16.45 22.73
CA ALA A 700 -1.70 15.22 23.50
C ALA A 700 -0.79 15.38 24.72
N THR A 701 0.33 16.10 24.59
CA THR A 701 1.35 16.23 25.63
C THR A 701 2.19 17.50 25.48
N ASP A 702 3.14 17.71 26.38
CA ASP A 702 4.10 18.82 26.33
C ASP A 702 5.09 18.61 25.17
N PRO A 703 5.22 19.55 24.21
CA PRO A 703 6.19 19.44 23.14
C PRO A 703 7.64 19.29 23.62
N ASP A 704 7.99 19.83 24.79
CA ASP A 704 9.36 19.81 25.32
C ASP A 704 9.83 18.40 25.71
N ILE A 705 8.92 17.43 25.82
CA ILE A 705 9.25 16.03 26.13
C ILE A 705 9.40 15.13 24.89
N ALA A 706 9.16 15.68 23.70
CA ALA A 706 9.22 14.97 22.42
C ALA A 706 10.63 14.92 21.83
N ASN A 707 10.92 13.93 20.98
CA ASN A 707 12.20 13.80 20.28
C ASN A 707 12.04 13.90 18.76
N LEU A 708 11.25 14.88 18.31
CA LEU A 708 10.90 15.05 16.90
C LEU A 708 11.79 16.04 16.13
N ASP A 709 12.72 16.73 16.80
CA ASP A 709 13.54 17.81 16.22
C ASP A 709 14.73 17.28 15.38
N ILE A 710 14.44 16.39 14.42
CA ILE A 710 15.41 15.81 13.48
C ILE A 710 15.02 16.18 12.05
N TRP A 711 15.41 17.40 11.66
CA TRP A 711 14.96 18.09 10.45
C TRP A 711 15.30 17.37 9.14
N ASP A 712 16.35 16.55 9.10
CA ASP A 712 16.72 15.76 7.92
C ASP A 712 15.84 14.51 7.73
N ARG A 713 15.09 14.10 8.75
CA ARG A 713 14.19 12.94 8.73
C ARG A 713 12.72 13.32 8.85
N ALA A 714 12.40 14.54 9.24
CA ALA A 714 11.04 15.01 9.50
C ALA A 714 10.52 15.96 8.42
N THR A 715 9.33 15.68 7.91
CA THR A 715 8.49 16.61 7.14
C THR A 715 7.42 17.17 8.06
N TYR A 716 7.25 18.49 8.08
CA TYR A 716 6.19 19.15 8.83
C TYR A 716 5.18 19.74 7.87
N ALA A 717 3.91 19.40 8.02
CA ALA A 717 2.85 20.01 7.22
C ALA A 717 1.53 20.07 7.99
N TYR A 718 0.67 21.00 7.57
CA TYR A 718 -0.71 21.06 8.03
C TYR A 718 -1.56 20.03 7.28
N VAL A 719 -2.68 19.61 7.88
CA VAL A 719 -3.72 18.90 7.13
C VAL A 719 -4.57 19.97 6.45
N ASP A 720 -4.63 19.94 5.12
CA ASP A 720 -5.48 20.87 4.37
C ASP A 720 -6.95 20.48 4.53
N LEU A 721 -7.61 21.18 5.46
CA LEU A 721 -9.01 20.96 5.82
C LEU A 721 -9.94 22.03 5.25
N GLU A 722 -9.42 23.07 4.59
CA GLU A 722 -10.23 24.09 3.92
C GLU A 722 -10.86 23.50 2.64
N GLU A 723 -12.18 23.30 2.65
CA GLU A 723 -13.17 24.24 2.09
C GLU A 723 -14.44 24.25 2.95
#